data_AF-A0A7W9UVZ0-F1
#
_entry.id   AF-A0A7W9UVZ0-F1
#
_cell.length_a   1.000
_cell.length_b   1.000
_cell.length_c   1.000
_cell.angle_alpha   90.00
_cell.angle_beta   90.00
_cell.angle_gamma   90.00
#
_symmetry.space_group_name_H-M   'P 1'
#
loop_
_entity.id
_entity.type
_entity.pdbx_description
1 polymer ?
#
loop_
_entity_poly.entity_id
_entity_poly.type
_entity_poly.pdbx_seq_one_letter_code
_entity_poly.pdbx_strand_id
1 'polypeptide(L)'
;MADVERSGLGGSAGTRSEPTARSRIGMALAALWVLAGLLAVRQAAAVLRLPPDQRLTDLETWTGENGVLHVRGSLYDTDAFTGTPFAGLVLKPLTRAAEQSLGVAWTFGTLILVVVLGLVAARSLPAPVSRRTALLAAPVAISLVVLSLPVRNAFTLGQTSIIPVLLVLLTLLPKTSARQSALLIGVAAALQPALLLFAGLLWLTGRRRAAVLTGATFASCSALAWAAMPHDSWTYWVHHIGGAGLGEPADSLSNQSLHGLLLRVGLRGPLELALLAVLAAVVIWVGLRRAAQYAKDGQLLLAAAVTGCVALAVSPTSWQHQLLWILLAVVGRVGKRQGDRLVWPVLVVLVMTLNRTALLPNVEGVGFLGENAPLLAALAAACLVPFLSRTAPAWDKPLPTPHAEPATSRYAWVPLLKFWRRPLSRPNLILELMLIRVGYWGYSFIRGHAPDERSLAEGHGRQILTIEGWLHIDMEHWFNHFVADTPWLEASMNYYYTTFHFLVPMALLAWLYACRPATYRWARTPLALGTLLALLGFWLYPLAPPRLMDMGYIDTAHGPQDLNDPDFGALTKLSNQYAAMPSLHIGWSLWCAVVIVLVAPKMWMKVLGVLYPLLTTAVIVGTANHYLLDAVGGAAVVMAGFGLQYVLTGAGRAPVETGTGSAGAGLKSVVALWARARAKLSGAEPLAAPASTSTVAAGPAAGKAAVPSPASGGDSAASGGDSTAPGGDSTASGGDSTAPDAPALDSPDADADPGDRPTPADAAR
;
A
#
# COMPACT_ATOMS: atom_id res chain seq x y z
N MET A 1 55.34 6.91 51.24
CA MET A 1 56.02 6.11 50.20
C MET A 1 54.95 5.87 49.14
N ALA A 2 54.99 6.57 48.00
CA ALA A 2 56.00 6.48 46.93
C ALA A 2 55.79 5.20 46.09
N ASP A 3 55.83 5.23 44.75
CA ASP A 3 56.46 6.25 43.90
C ASP A 3 55.53 7.06 42.98
N VAL A 4 56.12 8.10 42.38
CA VAL A 4 55.55 8.95 41.33
C VAL A 4 56.44 8.85 40.12
N GLU A 5 55.87 8.67 38.92
CA GLU A 5 56.56 9.11 37.71
C GLU A 5 55.59 9.72 36.70
N ARG A 6 56.02 10.83 36.07
CA ARG A 6 55.27 11.58 35.06
C ARG A 6 56.10 11.67 33.79
N SER A 7 55.56 11.20 32.67
CA SER A 7 55.83 11.78 31.35
C SER A 7 54.72 11.37 30.36
N GLY A 8 54.63 12.01 29.20
CA GLY A 8 53.71 11.59 28.13
C GLY A 8 52.49 12.48 27.84
N LEU A 9 52.60 13.82 27.98
CA LEU A 9 51.65 14.74 27.34
C LEU A 9 51.87 14.77 25.81
N GLY A 10 51.42 13.71 25.12
CA GLY A 10 51.42 13.59 23.67
C GLY A 10 50.00 13.76 23.11
N GLY A 11 49.70 14.93 22.54
CA GLY A 11 48.40 15.19 21.93
C GLY A 11 48.18 14.35 20.68
N SER A 12 47.16 13.48 20.69
CA SER A 12 46.59 12.86 19.48
C SER A 12 45.12 13.23 19.38
N ALA A 13 44.67 13.50 18.15
CA ALA A 13 43.34 14.06 17.92
C ALA A 13 42.23 13.11 18.39
N GLY A 14 41.20 13.67 19.03
CA GLY A 14 40.10 12.92 19.62
C GLY A 14 39.37 12.05 18.60
N THR A 15 39.70 10.76 18.57
CA THR A 15 38.95 9.74 17.83
C THR A 15 37.56 9.64 18.44
N ARG A 16 36.56 10.25 17.77
CA ARG A 16 35.15 10.10 18.13
C ARG A 16 34.81 8.61 18.14
N SER A 17 34.73 8.02 19.33
CA SER A 17 34.46 6.60 19.49
C SER A 17 33.09 6.30 18.87
N GLU A 18 33.06 5.41 17.88
CA GLU A 18 31.81 5.06 17.21
C GLU A 18 30.82 4.56 18.27
N PRO A 19 29.60 5.15 18.38
CA PRO A 19 28.69 4.82 19.47
C PRO A 19 28.42 3.32 19.42
N THR A 20 28.71 2.62 20.52
CA THR A 20 28.69 1.16 20.56
C THR A 20 27.32 0.62 20.15
N ALA A 21 27.25 -0.62 19.67
CA ALA A 21 25.97 -1.21 19.25
C ALA A 21 24.88 -1.16 20.36
N ARG A 22 25.28 -1.13 21.64
CA ARG A 22 24.37 -0.92 22.79
C ARG A 22 23.86 0.53 22.87
N SER A 23 24.74 1.53 22.66
CA SER A 23 24.36 2.95 22.57
C SER A 23 23.37 3.22 21.44
N ARG A 24 23.62 2.70 20.21
CA ARG A 24 22.70 2.90 19.07
C ARG A 24 21.30 2.32 19.32
N ILE A 25 21.19 1.18 20.01
CA ILE A 25 19.90 0.62 20.42
C ILE A 25 19.22 1.50 21.48
N GLY A 26 19.98 2.05 22.44
CA GLY A 26 19.47 2.99 23.43
C GLY A 26 18.88 4.26 22.79
N MET A 27 19.62 4.89 21.89
CA MET A 27 19.16 6.07 21.14
C MET A 27 17.92 5.77 20.30
N ALA A 28 17.89 4.65 19.57
CA ALA A 28 16.73 4.24 18.78
C ALA A 28 15.49 3.95 19.66
N LEU A 29 15.68 3.33 20.83
CA LEU A 29 14.61 3.08 21.79
C LEU A 29 14.06 4.38 22.38
N ALA A 30 14.94 5.32 22.76
CA ALA A 30 14.54 6.63 23.25
C ALA A 30 13.78 7.43 22.19
N ALA A 31 14.28 7.48 20.95
CA ALA A 31 13.62 8.15 19.83
C ALA A 31 12.22 7.56 19.53
N LEU A 32 12.05 6.24 19.63
CA LEU A 32 10.75 5.59 19.45
C LEU A 32 9.76 5.88 20.60
N TRP A 33 10.23 6.01 21.84
CA TRP A 33 9.38 6.43 22.96
C TRP A 33 9.01 7.92 22.89
N VAL A 34 9.95 8.79 22.48
CA VAL A 34 9.67 10.20 22.18
C VAL A 34 8.65 10.32 21.04
N LEU A 35 8.80 9.54 19.96
CA LEU A 35 7.82 9.49 18.87
C LEU A 35 6.44 9.04 19.36
N ALA A 36 6.36 7.95 20.15
CA ALA A 36 5.09 7.48 20.71
C ALA A 36 4.43 8.54 21.62
N GLY A 37 5.21 9.26 22.43
CA GLY A 37 4.74 10.37 23.25
C GLY A 37 4.26 11.57 22.44
N LEU A 38 5.01 11.99 21.41
CA LEU A 38 4.61 13.06 20.50
C LEU A 38 3.34 12.70 19.71
N LEU A 39 3.21 11.47 19.26
CA LEU A 39 2.00 10.98 18.58
C LEU A 39 0.78 10.98 19.52
N ALA A 40 0.96 10.56 20.78
CA ALA A 40 -0.07 10.59 21.82
C ALA A 40 -0.52 12.03 22.13
N VAL A 41 0.43 12.95 22.36
CA VAL A 41 0.15 14.38 22.59
C VAL A 41 -0.54 15.01 21.37
N ARG A 42 -0.06 14.72 20.15
CA ARG A 42 -0.69 15.19 18.91
C ARG A 42 -2.12 14.68 18.76
N GLN A 43 -2.39 13.41 19.09
CA GLN A 43 -3.72 12.83 18.99
C GLN A 43 -4.68 13.44 20.02
N ALA A 44 -4.25 13.58 21.28
CA ALA A 44 -5.04 14.26 22.31
C ALA A 44 -5.29 15.74 21.96
N ALA A 45 -4.28 16.46 21.48
CA ALA A 45 -4.42 17.85 21.04
C ALA A 45 -5.30 18.00 19.80
N ALA A 46 -5.33 17.02 18.89
CA ALA A 46 -6.23 17.04 17.74
C ALA A 46 -7.69 16.94 18.18
N VAL A 47 -8.02 15.99 19.07
CA VAL A 47 -9.38 15.83 19.62
C VAL A 47 -9.77 17.06 20.44
N LEU A 48 -8.92 17.49 21.38
CA LEU A 48 -9.25 18.57 22.32
C LEU A 48 -9.24 19.98 21.70
N ARG A 49 -8.92 20.11 20.40
CA ARG A 49 -9.06 21.34 19.59
C ARG A 49 -10.29 21.35 18.67
N LEU A 50 -10.95 20.21 18.43
CA LEU A 50 -12.19 20.19 17.66
C LEU A 50 -13.31 20.95 18.41
N PRO A 51 -14.21 21.66 17.72
CA PRO A 51 -15.45 22.17 18.32
C PRO A 51 -16.21 21.07 19.09
N PRO A 52 -16.97 21.39 20.16
CA PRO A 52 -17.68 20.38 20.95
C PRO A 52 -18.56 19.46 20.10
N ASP A 53 -19.33 20.05 19.19
CA ASP A 53 -20.20 19.45 18.17
C ASP A 53 -19.50 18.49 17.18
N GLN A 54 -18.17 18.51 17.14
CA GLN A 54 -17.33 17.67 16.29
C GLN A 54 -16.43 16.73 17.10
N ARG A 55 -16.63 16.63 18.42
CA ARG A 55 -15.68 16.03 19.35
C ARG A 55 -16.37 14.99 20.24
N LEU A 56 -16.10 13.72 19.94
CA LEU A 56 -16.74 12.55 20.57
C LEU A 56 -18.23 12.47 20.17
N THR A 57 -18.52 12.59 18.88
CA THR A 57 -19.90 12.69 18.33
C THR A 57 -20.83 11.56 18.79
N ASP A 58 -20.36 10.31 18.81
CA ASP A 58 -21.14 9.15 19.24
C ASP A 58 -21.22 9.06 20.78
N LEU A 59 -20.38 9.81 21.50
CA LEU A 59 -20.52 10.03 22.93
C LEU A 59 -21.48 11.19 23.22
N GLU A 60 -21.56 12.21 22.36
CA GLU A 60 -22.54 13.29 22.49
C GLU A 60 -23.96 12.79 22.27
N THR A 61 -24.19 11.84 21.35
CA THR A 61 -25.48 11.13 21.26
C THR A 61 -25.82 10.32 22.51
N TRP A 62 -24.84 9.99 23.37
CA TRP A 62 -25.09 9.47 24.73
C TRP A 62 -25.33 10.60 25.75
N THR A 63 -24.38 11.53 25.90
CA THR A 63 -24.24 12.43 27.06
C THR A 63 -24.72 13.86 26.84
N GLY A 64 -25.06 14.28 25.62
CA GLY A 64 -25.57 15.62 25.34
C GLY A 64 -26.91 15.89 26.02
N GLU A 65 -27.39 17.14 25.97
CA GLU A 65 -28.66 17.55 26.62
C GLU A 65 -29.87 16.77 26.07
N ASN A 66 -29.85 16.46 24.76
CA ASN A 66 -30.82 15.58 24.09
C ASN A 66 -30.30 14.14 23.92
N GLY A 67 -29.24 13.77 24.63
CA GLY A 67 -28.58 12.47 24.52
C GLY A 67 -29.39 11.32 25.13
N VAL A 68 -29.11 10.11 24.65
CA VAL A 68 -29.78 8.84 25.01
C VAL A 68 -29.72 8.49 26.52
N LEU A 69 -28.86 9.14 27.30
CA LEU A 69 -28.82 9.01 28.77
C LEU A 69 -29.80 9.93 29.52
N HIS A 70 -30.21 11.03 28.87
CA HIS A 70 -31.08 12.08 29.40
C HIS A 70 -32.54 11.90 28.94
N VAL A 71 -32.74 11.50 27.68
CA VAL A 71 -34.06 11.12 27.16
C VAL A 71 -34.57 9.86 27.87
N ARG A 72 -35.86 9.81 28.23
CA ARG A 72 -36.51 8.65 28.88
C ARG A 72 -36.93 7.54 27.90
N GLY A 73 -36.22 7.41 26.78
CA GLY A 73 -36.58 6.57 25.63
C GLY A 73 -35.73 5.30 25.49
N SER A 74 -35.82 4.70 24.30
CA SER A 74 -35.02 3.58 23.82
C SER A 74 -33.61 4.05 23.45
N LEU A 75 -32.61 3.17 23.55
CA LEU A 75 -31.24 3.43 23.06
C LEU A 75 -31.17 3.70 21.55
N TYR A 76 -32.19 3.25 20.81
CA TYR A 76 -32.23 3.23 19.36
C TYR A 76 -33.32 4.14 18.76
N ASP A 77 -33.98 5.00 19.54
CA ASP A 77 -35.04 5.91 19.02
C ASP A 77 -34.53 6.93 17.98
N THR A 78 -33.21 7.08 17.85
CA THR A 78 -32.53 7.94 16.86
C THR A 78 -31.71 7.16 15.83
N ASP A 79 -31.70 5.83 15.90
CA ASP A 79 -30.82 4.87 15.19
C ASP A 79 -29.30 5.11 15.25
N ALA A 80 -28.83 6.26 15.75
CA ALA A 80 -27.42 6.64 15.76
C ALA A 80 -26.53 5.76 16.65
N PHE A 81 -27.10 5.08 17.65
CA PHE A 81 -26.33 4.22 18.55
C PHE A 81 -26.03 2.85 17.93
N THR A 82 -24.75 2.59 17.63
CA THR A 82 -24.29 1.37 16.94
C THR A 82 -23.86 0.21 17.85
N GLY A 83 -23.90 0.38 19.17
CA GLY A 83 -23.45 -0.63 20.14
C GLY A 83 -24.53 -1.63 20.55
N THR A 84 -24.13 -2.70 21.27
CA THR A 84 -25.09 -3.67 21.81
C THR A 84 -25.85 -3.12 23.03
N PRO A 85 -27.04 -3.67 23.37
CA PRO A 85 -27.76 -3.32 24.60
C PRO A 85 -26.93 -3.60 25.87
N PHE A 86 -26.04 -4.60 25.83
CA PHE A 86 -25.10 -4.89 26.92
C PHE A 86 -24.01 -3.81 27.04
N ALA A 87 -23.48 -3.30 25.91
CA ALA A 87 -22.60 -2.12 25.93
C ALA A 87 -23.34 -0.89 26.47
N GLY A 88 -24.59 -0.68 26.05
CA GLY A 88 -25.55 0.26 26.63
C GLY A 88 -25.55 0.22 28.16
N LEU A 89 -25.93 -0.94 28.71
CA LEU A 89 -26.04 -1.17 30.15
C LEU A 89 -24.72 -0.97 30.92
N VAL A 90 -23.59 -1.45 30.39
CA VAL A 90 -22.28 -1.45 31.08
C VAL A 90 -21.59 -0.08 31.05
N LEU A 91 -21.80 0.72 29.99
CA LEU A 91 -21.16 2.03 29.84
C LEU A 91 -21.99 3.17 30.46
N LYS A 92 -23.30 2.99 30.65
CA LYS A 92 -24.24 3.98 31.25
C LYS A 92 -23.78 4.60 32.60
N PRO A 93 -23.03 3.91 33.48
CA PRO A 93 -22.43 4.54 34.66
C PRO A 93 -21.15 5.34 34.37
N LEU A 94 -20.37 4.96 33.36
CA LEU A 94 -19.10 5.60 32.99
C LEU A 94 -19.32 6.94 32.27
N THR A 95 -20.35 7.01 31.43
CA THR A 95 -20.72 8.22 30.69
C THR A 95 -21.20 9.34 31.61
N ARG A 96 -22.00 9.02 32.64
CA ARG A 96 -22.40 9.97 33.69
C ARG A 96 -21.25 10.55 34.51
N ALA A 97 -20.10 9.86 34.57
CA ALA A 97 -18.88 10.40 35.15
C ALA A 97 -18.06 11.23 34.16
N ALA A 98 -18.21 11.00 32.85
CA ALA A 98 -17.57 11.78 31.79
C ALA A 98 -18.24 13.16 31.60
N GLU A 99 -19.56 13.23 31.74
CA GLU A 99 -20.37 14.46 31.68
C GLU A 99 -19.78 15.61 32.52
N GLN A 100 -19.27 15.32 33.72
CA GLN A 100 -18.73 16.33 34.65
C GLN A 100 -17.25 16.70 34.44
N SER A 101 -16.52 16.01 33.56
CA SER A 101 -15.05 16.14 33.43
C SER A 101 -14.55 16.52 32.03
N LEU A 102 -15.49 16.84 31.12
CA LEU A 102 -15.25 17.14 29.70
C LEU A 102 -14.62 15.95 28.94
N GLY A 103 -14.57 16.04 27.60
CA GLY A 103 -13.94 15.02 26.74
C GLY A 103 -12.45 14.72 27.03
N VAL A 104 -11.82 15.48 27.94
CA VAL A 104 -10.47 15.26 28.47
C VAL A 104 -10.35 13.88 29.14
N ALA A 105 -11.28 13.53 30.05
CA ALA A 105 -11.21 12.26 30.77
C ALA A 105 -11.34 11.06 29.83
N TRP A 106 -12.28 11.13 28.87
CA TRP A 106 -12.46 10.11 27.84
C TRP A 106 -11.24 9.98 26.92
N THR A 107 -10.64 11.11 26.53
CA THR A 107 -9.43 11.14 25.69
C THR A 107 -8.25 10.46 26.41
N PHE A 108 -8.00 10.77 27.68
CA PHE A 108 -6.92 10.12 28.44
C PHE A 108 -7.21 8.64 28.74
N GLY A 109 -8.46 8.26 29.05
CA GLY A 109 -8.86 6.86 29.20
C GLY A 109 -8.64 6.04 27.92
N THR A 110 -9.06 6.58 26.78
CA THR A 110 -8.85 5.98 25.45
C THR A 110 -7.35 5.84 25.13
N LEU A 111 -6.54 6.84 25.47
CA LEU A 111 -5.09 6.80 25.30
C LEU A 111 -4.42 5.72 26.18
N ILE A 112 -4.88 5.54 27.42
CA ILE A 112 -4.42 4.47 28.31
C ILE A 112 -4.76 3.10 27.71
N LEU A 113 -5.99 2.90 27.21
CA LEU A 113 -6.40 1.67 26.54
C LEU A 113 -5.52 1.36 25.31
N VAL A 114 -5.20 2.37 24.50
CA VAL A 114 -4.27 2.26 23.36
C VAL A 114 -2.86 1.84 23.79
N VAL A 115 -2.31 2.45 24.85
CA VAL A 115 -0.99 2.11 25.39
C VAL A 115 -0.98 0.68 25.93
N VAL A 116 -2.01 0.26 26.67
CA VAL A 116 -2.14 -1.11 27.19
C VAL A 116 -2.29 -2.11 26.05
N LEU A 117 -3.09 -1.83 25.03
CA LEU A 117 -3.24 -2.67 23.84
C LEU A 117 -1.89 -2.89 23.13
N GLY A 118 -1.13 -1.82 22.90
CA GLY A 118 0.21 -1.89 22.30
C GLY A 118 1.20 -2.69 23.14
N LEU A 119 1.18 -2.52 24.47
CA LEU A 119 2.01 -3.29 25.40
C LEU A 119 1.66 -4.79 25.46
N VAL A 120 0.37 -5.13 25.38
CA VAL A 120 -0.10 -6.53 25.34
C VAL A 120 0.26 -7.16 23.99
N ALA A 121 -0.02 -6.50 22.87
CA ALA A 121 0.35 -6.98 21.54
C ALA A 121 1.87 -7.21 21.40
N ALA A 122 2.69 -6.29 21.90
CA ALA A 122 4.15 -6.44 21.90
C ALA A 122 4.66 -7.61 22.76
N ARG A 123 3.96 -7.94 23.87
CA ARG A 123 4.27 -9.11 24.71
C ARG A 123 3.74 -10.44 24.14
N SER A 124 2.71 -10.40 23.29
CA SER A 124 2.10 -11.56 22.64
C SER A 124 2.78 -11.97 21.31
N LEU A 125 3.93 -11.38 20.97
CA LEU A 125 4.72 -11.76 19.79
C LEU A 125 5.24 -13.21 19.89
N PRO A 126 5.28 -13.97 18.77
CA PRO A 126 5.70 -15.37 18.78
C PRO A 126 7.18 -15.52 19.18
N ALA A 127 7.42 -16.27 20.26
CA ALA A 127 8.75 -16.57 20.77
C ALA A 127 9.53 -17.56 19.86
N PRO A 128 10.88 -17.55 19.88
CA PRO A 128 11.74 -16.61 20.60
C PRO A 128 11.82 -15.24 19.91
N VAL A 129 11.69 -14.17 20.68
CA VAL A 129 11.93 -12.79 20.21
C VAL A 129 13.35 -12.35 20.55
N SER A 130 14.02 -11.66 19.63
CA SER A 130 15.36 -11.12 19.92
C SER A 130 15.27 -10.02 20.98
N ARG A 131 16.32 -9.81 21.79
CA ARG A 131 16.37 -8.72 22.79
C ARG A 131 16.13 -7.34 22.16
N ARG A 132 16.54 -7.13 20.89
CA ARG A 132 16.23 -5.89 20.14
C ARG A 132 14.74 -5.78 19.84
N THR A 133 14.14 -6.86 19.32
CA THR A 133 12.70 -6.94 19.05
C THR A 133 11.88 -6.69 20.30
N ALA A 134 12.20 -7.36 21.42
CA ALA A 134 11.48 -7.23 22.68
C ALA A 134 11.48 -5.80 23.25
N LEU A 135 12.59 -5.06 23.10
CA LEU A 135 12.68 -3.66 23.55
C LEU A 135 11.93 -2.70 22.62
N LEU A 136 12.05 -2.87 21.30
CA LEU A 136 11.51 -1.92 20.31
C LEU A 136 10.04 -2.19 19.97
N ALA A 137 9.52 -3.39 20.19
CA ALA A 137 8.15 -3.77 19.83
C ALA A 137 7.09 -2.94 20.56
N ALA A 138 7.29 -2.57 21.82
CA ALA A 138 6.32 -1.80 22.61
C ALA A 138 6.06 -0.40 22.01
N PRO A 139 7.05 0.52 21.88
CA PRO A 139 6.79 1.84 21.32
C PRO A 139 6.40 1.79 19.83
N VAL A 140 6.87 0.81 19.06
CA VAL A 140 6.42 0.61 17.67
C VAL A 140 4.94 0.20 17.62
N ALA A 141 4.51 -0.76 18.42
CA ALA A 141 3.10 -1.17 18.48
C ALA A 141 2.19 -0.03 18.92
N ILE A 142 2.58 0.72 19.97
CA ILE A 142 1.84 1.91 20.43
C ILE A 142 1.76 2.96 19.31
N SER A 143 2.87 3.27 18.63
CA SER A 143 2.88 4.27 17.55
C SER A 143 1.99 3.86 16.37
N LEU A 144 2.02 2.60 15.96
CA LEU A 144 1.16 2.07 14.90
C LEU A 144 -0.32 2.08 15.29
N VAL A 145 -0.65 1.73 16.54
CA VAL A 145 -2.02 1.77 17.05
C VAL A 145 -2.54 3.22 17.12
N VAL A 146 -1.77 4.17 17.67
CA VAL A 146 -2.14 5.61 17.73
C VAL A 146 -2.35 6.22 16.34
N LEU A 147 -1.53 5.84 15.35
CA LEU A 147 -1.67 6.33 13.96
C LEU A 147 -2.84 5.70 13.19
N SER A 148 -3.38 4.58 13.67
CA SER A 148 -4.34 3.79 12.89
C SER A 148 -5.72 4.44 12.79
N LEU A 149 -6.35 4.29 11.61
CA LEU A 149 -7.72 4.71 11.32
C LEU A 149 -8.73 4.28 12.40
N PRO A 150 -8.81 3.00 12.84
CA PRO A 150 -9.77 2.60 13.87
C PRO A 150 -9.61 3.38 15.18
N VAL A 151 -8.38 3.70 15.59
CA VAL A 151 -8.10 4.44 16.82
C VAL A 151 -8.33 5.93 16.66
N ARG A 152 -7.93 6.51 15.52
CA ARG A 152 -8.24 7.90 15.18
C ARG A 152 -9.75 8.15 15.20
N ASN A 153 -10.54 7.23 14.61
CA ASN A 153 -11.99 7.31 14.62
C ASN A 153 -12.56 7.05 16.03
N ALA A 154 -12.05 6.08 16.79
CA ALA A 154 -12.47 5.89 18.19
C ALA A 154 -12.24 7.15 19.05
N PHE A 155 -11.19 7.91 18.77
CA PHE A 155 -10.88 9.19 19.41
C PHE A 155 -11.78 10.37 18.98
N THR A 156 -12.29 10.41 17.74
CA THR A 156 -13.19 11.49 17.28
C THR A 156 -14.67 11.17 17.52
N LEU A 157 -15.03 9.89 17.50
CA LEU A 157 -16.39 9.41 17.75
C LEU A 157 -16.66 9.18 19.24
N GLY A 158 -15.65 8.83 20.04
CA GLY A 158 -15.83 8.42 21.44
C GLY A 158 -16.19 6.94 21.61
N GLN A 159 -15.80 6.09 20.64
CA GLN A 159 -16.19 4.69 20.59
C GLN A 159 -15.33 3.77 21.47
N THR A 160 -15.96 2.75 22.06
CA THR A 160 -15.32 1.82 23.03
C THR A 160 -14.72 0.56 22.39
N SER A 161 -14.67 0.48 21.06
CA SER A 161 -14.24 -0.68 20.26
C SER A 161 -12.83 -1.22 20.54
N ILE A 162 -11.98 -0.46 21.25
CA ILE A 162 -10.68 -0.91 21.73
C ILE A 162 -10.83 -1.96 22.86
N ILE A 163 -11.89 -1.87 23.68
CA ILE A 163 -12.10 -2.74 24.84
C ILE A 163 -12.33 -4.21 24.44
N PRO A 164 -13.22 -4.57 23.50
CA PRO A 164 -13.40 -5.97 23.07
C PRO A 164 -12.09 -6.59 22.54
N VAL A 165 -11.32 -5.85 21.75
CA VAL A 165 -10.02 -6.30 21.22
C VAL A 165 -9.02 -6.53 22.36
N LEU A 166 -8.94 -5.59 23.32
CA LEU A 166 -8.06 -5.71 24.48
C LEU A 166 -8.42 -6.92 25.36
N LEU A 167 -9.71 -7.12 25.67
CA LEU A 167 -10.19 -8.26 26.47
C LEU A 167 -9.73 -9.60 25.85
N VAL A 168 -9.85 -9.75 24.53
CA VAL A 168 -9.37 -10.94 23.82
C VAL A 168 -7.84 -11.03 23.80
N LEU A 169 -7.10 -9.94 23.59
CA LEU A 169 -5.63 -9.96 23.61
C LEU A 169 -5.05 -10.30 24.99
N LEU A 170 -5.71 -9.93 26.09
CA LEU A 170 -5.34 -10.33 27.45
C LEU A 170 -5.39 -11.86 27.65
N THR A 171 -6.15 -12.59 26.83
CA THR A 171 -6.18 -14.06 26.86
C THR A 171 -4.94 -14.73 26.27
N LEU A 172 -4.11 -13.98 25.54
CA LEU A 172 -2.87 -14.46 24.93
C LEU A 172 -1.66 -14.37 25.89
N LEU A 173 -1.83 -13.72 27.04
CA LEU A 173 -0.77 -13.58 28.04
C LEU A 173 -0.52 -14.93 28.78
N PRO A 174 0.74 -15.33 29.02
CA PRO A 174 1.07 -16.67 29.58
C PRO A 174 0.47 -17.00 30.95
N LYS A 175 -0.04 -16.02 31.70
CA LYS A 175 -0.65 -16.22 33.03
C LYS A 175 -2.17 -16.39 33.00
N THR A 176 -2.84 -16.20 31.85
CA THR A 176 -4.31 -16.19 31.78
C THR A 176 -4.87 -17.62 31.73
N SER A 177 -5.59 -18.03 32.78
CA SER A 177 -6.17 -19.38 32.86
C SER A 177 -7.28 -19.60 31.84
N ALA A 178 -7.59 -20.87 31.51
CA ALA A 178 -8.64 -21.20 30.54
C ALA A 178 -10.05 -20.68 30.92
N ARG A 179 -10.35 -20.54 32.22
CA ARG A 179 -11.60 -19.92 32.71
C ARG A 179 -11.60 -18.42 32.46
N GLN A 180 -10.51 -17.73 32.81
CA GLN A 180 -10.35 -16.29 32.53
C GLN A 180 -10.35 -16.00 31.03
N SER A 181 -9.69 -16.82 30.20
CA SER A 181 -9.76 -16.70 28.74
C SER A 181 -11.22 -16.75 28.26
N ALA A 182 -11.98 -17.72 28.76
CA ALA A 182 -13.36 -17.94 28.32
C ALA A 182 -14.29 -16.78 28.71
N LEU A 183 -14.16 -16.28 29.94
CA LEU A 183 -14.91 -15.15 30.47
C LEU A 183 -14.60 -13.85 29.68
N LEU A 184 -13.31 -13.54 29.50
CA LEU A 184 -12.87 -12.34 28.77
C LEU A 184 -13.37 -12.31 27.33
N ILE A 185 -13.32 -13.44 26.62
CA ILE A 185 -13.84 -13.56 25.25
C ILE A 185 -15.38 -13.49 25.24
N GLY A 186 -16.06 -14.05 26.23
CA GLY A 186 -17.53 -13.98 26.32
C GLY A 186 -18.06 -12.57 26.56
N VAL A 187 -17.40 -11.80 27.44
CA VAL A 187 -17.70 -10.38 27.66
C VAL A 187 -17.34 -9.55 26.43
N ALA A 188 -16.21 -9.84 25.76
CA ALA A 188 -15.87 -9.19 24.49
C ALA A 188 -16.91 -9.46 23.40
N ALA A 189 -17.45 -10.68 23.31
CA ALA A 189 -18.55 -11.02 22.41
C ALA A 189 -19.87 -10.31 22.79
N ALA A 190 -20.14 -10.10 24.08
CA ALA A 190 -21.34 -9.37 24.50
C ALA A 190 -21.28 -7.86 24.15
N LEU A 191 -20.07 -7.30 24.05
CA LEU A 191 -19.82 -5.95 23.54
C LEU A 191 -19.74 -5.90 22.00
N GLN A 192 -19.26 -6.95 21.34
CA GLN A 192 -19.12 -7.05 19.87
C GLN A 192 -19.43 -8.50 19.40
N PRO A 193 -20.68 -8.82 18.99
CA PRO A 193 -21.15 -10.20 18.79
C PRO A 193 -20.31 -11.07 17.85
N ALA A 194 -19.71 -10.48 16.82
CA ALA A 194 -18.84 -11.18 15.87
C ALA A 194 -17.63 -11.88 16.54
N LEU A 195 -17.19 -11.42 17.72
CA LEU A 195 -16.11 -12.05 18.48
C LEU A 195 -16.49 -13.42 19.08
N LEU A 196 -17.78 -13.82 19.04
CA LEU A 196 -18.19 -15.18 19.41
C LEU A 196 -17.50 -16.27 18.56
N LEU A 197 -17.00 -15.94 17.35
CA LEU A 197 -16.17 -16.82 16.53
C LEU A 197 -14.87 -17.28 17.22
N PHE A 198 -14.39 -16.57 18.25
CA PHE A 198 -13.28 -17.04 19.08
C PHE A 198 -13.63 -18.31 19.89
N ALA A 199 -14.91 -18.57 20.18
CA ALA A 199 -15.34 -19.87 20.70
C ALA A 199 -15.10 -20.99 19.66
N GLY A 200 -15.30 -20.70 18.38
CA GLY A 200 -14.93 -21.59 17.26
C GLY A 200 -13.43 -21.87 17.19
N LEU A 201 -12.58 -20.85 17.34
CA LEU A 201 -11.13 -21.02 17.47
C LEU A 201 -10.75 -21.90 18.68
N LEU A 202 -11.36 -21.66 19.85
CA LEU A 202 -11.17 -22.48 21.05
C LEU A 202 -11.60 -23.94 20.83
N TRP A 203 -12.68 -24.18 20.08
CA TRP A 203 -13.14 -25.53 19.74
C TRP A 203 -12.17 -26.26 18.80
N LEU A 204 -11.72 -25.61 17.72
CA LEU A 204 -10.78 -26.17 16.74
C LEU A 204 -9.35 -26.37 17.28
N THR A 205 -9.00 -25.67 18.36
CA THR A 205 -7.77 -25.86 19.14
C THR A 205 -7.94 -26.84 20.31
N GLY A 206 -9.09 -27.52 20.42
CA GLY A 206 -9.35 -28.57 21.41
C GLY A 206 -9.80 -28.07 22.79
N ARG A 207 -9.81 -26.76 23.04
CA ARG A 207 -10.22 -26.13 24.30
C ARG A 207 -11.74 -26.07 24.46
N ARG A 208 -12.45 -27.17 24.15
CA ARG A 208 -13.94 -27.24 24.09
C ARG A 208 -14.64 -26.71 25.34
N ARG A 209 -14.15 -27.04 26.55
CA ARG A 209 -14.70 -26.51 27.81
C ARG A 209 -14.62 -24.97 27.91
N ALA A 210 -13.57 -24.36 27.36
CA ALA A 210 -13.45 -22.90 27.31
C ALA A 210 -14.38 -22.29 26.24
N ALA A 211 -14.52 -22.95 25.08
CA ALA A 211 -15.47 -22.52 24.04
C ALA A 211 -16.92 -22.49 24.55
N VAL A 212 -17.36 -23.55 25.24
CA VAL A 212 -18.69 -23.61 25.87
C VAL A 212 -18.85 -22.53 26.94
N LEU A 213 -17.84 -22.32 27.79
CA LEU A 213 -17.88 -21.28 28.82
C LEU A 213 -17.91 -19.85 28.21
N THR A 214 -17.26 -19.62 27.07
CA THR A 214 -17.38 -18.36 26.30
C THR A 214 -18.81 -18.15 25.80
N GLY A 215 -19.41 -19.16 25.17
CA GLY A 215 -20.81 -19.10 24.71
C GLY A 215 -21.80 -18.88 25.85
N ALA A 216 -21.59 -19.56 26.99
CA ALA A 216 -22.39 -19.38 28.19
C ALA A 216 -22.23 -17.96 28.78
N THR A 217 -21.00 -17.44 28.85
CA THR A 217 -20.74 -16.07 29.35
C THR A 217 -21.40 -15.02 28.46
N PHE A 218 -21.27 -15.17 27.13
CA PHE A 218 -21.96 -14.32 26.15
C PHE A 218 -23.48 -14.36 26.39
N ALA A 219 -24.07 -15.56 26.45
CA ALA A 219 -25.50 -15.74 26.70
C ALA A 219 -25.96 -15.13 28.04
N SER A 220 -25.19 -15.26 29.12
CA SER A 220 -25.50 -14.63 30.42
C SER A 220 -25.44 -13.10 30.35
N CYS A 221 -24.45 -12.52 29.66
CA CYS A 221 -24.37 -11.07 29.45
C CYS A 221 -25.52 -10.55 28.58
N SER A 222 -25.87 -11.26 27.51
CA SER A 222 -27.02 -10.94 26.67
C SER A 222 -28.35 -11.08 27.42
N ALA A 223 -28.54 -12.13 28.22
CA ALA A 223 -29.73 -12.32 29.04
C ALA A 223 -29.88 -11.23 30.13
N LEU A 224 -28.77 -10.78 30.73
CA LEU A 224 -28.78 -9.65 31.65
C LEU A 224 -29.21 -8.34 30.95
N ALA A 225 -28.77 -8.12 29.71
CA ALA A 225 -29.20 -6.97 28.92
C ALA A 225 -30.70 -7.07 28.54
N TRP A 226 -31.18 -8.24 28.11
CA TRP A 226 -32.60 -8.49 27.86
C TRP A 226 -33.47 -8.28 29.11
N ALA A 227 -33.00 -8.67 30.29
CA ALA A 227 -33.73 -8.50 31.55
C ALA A 227 -33.76 -7.04 32.04
N ALA A 228 -32.72 -6.26 31.78
CA ALA A 228 -32.63 -4.86 32.17
C ALA A 228 -33.24 -3.89 31.12
N MET A 229 -33.20 -4.27 29.84
CA MET A 229 -33.49 -3.42 28.68
C MET A 229 -34.20 -4.24 27.58
N PRO A 230 -35.47 -4.66 27.79
CA PRO A 230 -36.13 -5.65 26.92
C PRO A 230 -36.46 -5.08 25.53
N HIS A 231 -36.94 -3.83 25.48
CA HIS A 231 -37.29 -3.15 24.23
C HIS A 231 -36.05 -2.94 23.34
N ASP A 232 -35.00 -2.36 23.92
CA ASP A 232 -33.70 -2.15 23.26
C ASP A 232 -33.12 -3.45 22.72
N SER A 233 -33.26 -4.54 23.48
CA SER A 233 -32.77 -5.85 23.09
C SER A 233 -33.58 -6.47 21.95
N TRP A 234 -34.90 -6.27 21.92
CA TRP A 234 -35.72 -6.63 20.75
C TRP A 234 -35.33 -5.80 19.51
N THR A 235 -35.21 -4.49 19.65
CA THR A 235 -34.85 -3.59 18.54
C THR A 235 -33.47 -3.92 17.96
N TYR A 236 -32.46 -4.16 18.80
CA TYR A 236 -31.11 -4.52 18.32
C TYR A 236 -31.05 -5.90 17.65
N TRP A 237 -31.64 -6.93 18.27
CA TRP A 237 -31.49 -8.32 17.80
C TRP A 237 -32.49 -8.72 16.71
N VAL A 238 -33.69 -8.13 16.69
CA VAL A 238 -34.78 -8.54 15.79
C VAL A 238 -35.05 -7.50 14.71
N HIS A 239 -35.21 -6.22 15.07
CA HIS A 239 -35.46 -5.17 14.07
C HIS A 239 -34.21 -4.85 13.24
N HIS A 240 -33.09 -4.60 13.92
CA HIS A 240 -31.79 -4.28 13.32
C HIS A 240 -30.86 -5.50 13.13
N ILE A 241 -31.36 -6.73 13.27
CA ILE A 241 -30.65 -8.01 12.99
C ILE A 241 -29.16 -7.99 13.44
N GLY A 242 -28.90 -7.59 14.68
CA GLY A 242 -27.54 -7.51 15.24
C GLY A 242 -26.77 -6.23 14.90
N GLY A 243 -27.46 -5.12 14.64
CA GLY A 243 -26.89 -3.79 14.39
C GLY A 243 -26.60 -3.45 12.92
N ALA A 244 -27.31 -4.08 11.98
CA ALA A 244 -27.43 -3.61 10.61
C ALA A 244 -28.44 -2.45 10.55
N GLY A 245 -28.13 -1.38 9.80
CA GLY A 245 -28.97 -0.18 9.66
C GLY A 245 -28.73 0.93 10.69
N LEU A 246 -28.20 0.59 11.88
CA LEU A 246 -27.85 1.58 12.92
C LEU A 246 -26.64 2.44 12.51
N GLY A 247 -26.66 3.72 12.87
CA GLY A 247 -25.58 4.67 12.64
C GLY A 247 -25.59 5.26 11.22
N GLU A 248 -24.88 4.62 10.29
CA GLU A 248 -24.82 5.00 8.88
C GLU A 248 -25.49 3.94 7.99
N PRO A 249 -25.93 4.30 6.77
CA PRO A 249 -26.42 3.33 5.79
C PRO A 249 -25.47 2.14 5.59
N ALA A 250 -26.03 0.93 5.44
CA ALA A 250 -25.24 -0.30 5.43
C ALA A 250 -24.27 -0.42 4.23
N ASP A 251 -24.52 0.30 3.13
CA ASP A 251 -23.59 0.47 2.00
C ASP A 251 -22.50 1.53 2.22
N SER A 252 -22.54 2.33 3.30
CA SER A 252 -21.55 3.38 3.55
C SER A 252 -20.11 2.85 3.62
N LEU A 253 -19.17 3.67 3.17
CA LEU A 253 -17.72 3.42 3.21
C LEU A 253 -17.15 3.27 4.65
N SER A 254 -17.92 3.67 5.66
CA SER A 254 -17.65 3.35 7.06
C SER A 254 -17.84 1.86 7.38
N ASN A 255 -18.74 1.17 6.67
CA ASN A 255 -18.98 -0.28 6.81
C ASN A 255 -18.05 -1.09 5.90
N GLN A 256 -17.13 -1.82 6.52
CA GLN A 256 -16.11 -2.66 5.86
C GLN A 256 -16.39 -4.16 6.07
N SER A 257 -17.67 -4.56 6.04
CA SER A 257 -18.10 -5.97 6.00
C SER A 257 -18.39 -6.46 4.56
N LEU A 258 -18.52 -7.79 4.39
CA LEU A 258 -19.00 -8.38 3.13
C LEU A 258 -20.40 -7.90 2.75
N HIS A 259 -21.30 -7.69 3.71
CA HIS A 259 -22.65 -7.17 3.45
C HIS A 259 -22.59 -5.77 2.84
N GLY A 260 -21.83 -4.85 3.45
CA GLY A 260 -21.63 -3.50 2.89
C GLY A 260 -20.97 -3.51 1.50
N LEU A 261 -20.06 -4.46 1.23
CA LEU A 261 -19.49 -4.66 -0.10
C LEU A 261 -20.54 -5.09 -1.13
N LEU A 262 -21.42 -6.05 -0.80
CA LEU A 262 -22.45 -6.53 -1.74
C LEU A 262 -23.48 -5.42 -2.04
N LEU A 263 -23.91 -4.68 -1.02
CA LEU A 263 -24.79 -3.52 -1.18
C LEU A 263 -24.16 -2.43 -2.07
N ARG A 264 -22.85 -2.15 -1.92
CA ARG A 264 -22.09 -1.22 -2.79
C ARG A 264 -21.93 -1.69 -4.24
N VAL A 265 -22.09 -2.98 -4.51
CA VAL A 265 -22.14 -3.54 -5.88
C VAL A 265 -23.57 -3.47 -6.46
N GLY A 266 -24.54 -2.95 -5.70
CA GLY A 266 -25.94 -2.83 -6.11
C GLY A 266 -26.78 -4.09 -5.88
N LEU A 267 -26.21 -5.14 -5.26
CA LEU A 267 -26.97 -6.34 -4.89
C LEU A 267 -27.80 -6.03 -3.64
N ARG A 268 -29.11 -6.30 -3.70
CA ARG A 268 -30.05 -6.13 -2.58
C ARG A 268 -31.06 -7.28 -2.56
N GLY A 269 -31.49 -7.72 -1.37
CA GLY A 269 -32.58 -8.70 -1.21
C GLY A 269 -32.15 -10.18 -1.22
N PRO A 270 -33.00 -11.14 -1.64
CA PRO A 270 -32.75 -12.57 -1.42
C PRO A 270 -31.43 -13.10 -2.01
N LEU A 271 -31.01 -12.61 -3.18
CA LEU A 271 -29.75 -12.99 -3.81
C LEU A 271 -28.53 -12.47 -3.02
N GLU A 272 -28.62 -11.25 -2.51
CA GLU A 272 -27.59 -10.62 -1.68
C GLU A 272 -27.42 -11.39 -0.36
N LEU A 273 -28.52 -11.71 0.33
CA LEU A 273 -28.50 -12.52 1.56
C LEU A 273 -27.97 -13.94 1.33
N ALA A 274 -28.36 -14.60 0.23
CA ALA A 274 -27.86 -15.93 -0.12
C ALA A 274 -26.36 -15.92 -0.43
N LEU A 275 -25.89 -14.93 -1.21
CA LEU A 275 -24.47 -14.78 -1.54
C LEU A 275 -23.65 -14.39 -0.29
N LEU A 276 -24.18 -13.52 0.58
CA LEU A 276 -23.58 -13.18 1.86
C LEU A 276 -23.41 -14.42 2.74
N ALA A 277 -24.44 -15.26 2.86
CA ALA A 277 -24.39 -16.50 3.65
C ALA A 277 -23.33 -17.47 3.12
N VAL A 278 -23.24 -17.67 1.79
CA VAL A 278 -22.22 -18.52 1.16
C VAL A 278 -20.82 -17.97 1.37
N LEU A 279 -20.60 -16.67 1.11
CA LEU A 279 -19.29 -16.03 1.29
C LEU A 279 -18.86 -16.04 2.77
N ALA A 280 -19.77 -15.74 3.69
CA ALA A 280 -19.52 -15.80 5.12
C ALA A 280 -19.14 -17.22 5.57
N ALA A 281 -19.89 -18.24 5.13
CA ALA A 281 -19.59 -19.64 5.44
C ALA A 281 -18.20 -20.05 4.93
N VAL A 282 -17.82 -19.66 3.71
CA VAL A 282 -16.48 -19.91 3.15
C VAL A 282 -15.40 -19.18 3.95
N VAL A 283 -15.57 -17.90 4.26
CA VAL A 283 -14.58 -17.10 5.01
C VAL A 283 -14.42 -17.60 6.46
N ILE A 284 -15.50 -18.01 7.12
CA ILE A 284 -15.47 -18.68 8.43
C ILE A 284 -14.71 -20.01 8.34
N TRP A 285 -15.07 -20.87 7.38
CA TRP A 285 -14.49 -22.21 7.23
C TRP A 285 -13.01 -22.16 6.90
N VAL A 286 -12.59 -21.33 5.92
CA VAL A 286 -11.18 -21.15 5.57
C VAL A 286 -10.44 -20.47 6.72
N GLY A 287 -10.94 -19.32 7.18
CA GLY A 287 -10.24 -18.46 8.12
C GLY A 287 -10.07 -19.08 9.51
N LEU A 288 -11.10 -19.73 10.07
CA LEU A 288 -10.97 -20.40 11.37
C LEU A 288 -10.08 -21.65 11.30
N ARG A 289 -10.08 -22.40 10.18
CA ARG A 289 -9.12 -23.51 9.98
C ARG A 289 -7.68 -22.99 9.96
N ARG A 290 -7.43 -21.89 9.25
CA ARG A 290 -6.10 -21.25 9.18
C ARG A 290 -5.67 -20.66 10.53
N ALA A 291 -6.56 -19.95 11.22
CA ALA A 291 -6.32 -19.44 12.57
C ALA A 291 -6.00 -20.58 13.57
N ALA A 292 -6.76 -21.68 13.53
CA ALA A 292 -6.50 -22.84 14.38
C ALA A 292 -5.15 -23.49 14.07
N GLN A 293 -4.69 -23.49 12.81
CA GLN A 293 -3.36 -23.95 12.45
C GLN A 293 -2.27 -23.02 12.99
N TYR A 294 -2.42 -21.70 12.85
CA TYR A 294 -1.48 -20.72 13.43
C TYR A 294 -1.44 -20.77 14.96
N ALA A 295 -2.58 -21.08 15.62
CA ALA A 295 -2.63 -21.29 17.07
C ALA A 295 -1.85 -22.56 17.49
N LYS A 296 -2.00 -23.67 16.77
CA LYS A 296 -1.26 -24.94 17.01
C LYS A 296 0.24 -24.78 16.73
N ASP A 297 0.60 -23.96 15.76
CA ASP A 297 1.97 -23.54 15.47
C ASP A 297 2.56 -22.58 16.54
N GLY A 298 1.74 -22.13 17.51
CA GLY A 298 2.15 -21.23 18.60
C GLY A 298 2.22 -19.75 18.20
N GLN A 299 1.67 -19.35 17.05
CA GLN A 299 1.52 -17.96 16.63
C GLN A 299 0.18 -17.39 17.14
N LEU A 300 -0.02 -17.38 18.46
CA LEU A 300 -1.30 -17.04 19.08
C LEU A 300 -1.86 -15.67 18.68
N LEU A 301 -1.00 -14.65 18.57
CA LEU A 301 -1.40 -13.30 18.13
C LEU A 301 -1.81 -13.25 16.65
N LEU A 302 -1.17 -14.05 15.78
CA LEU A 302 -1.59 -14.18 14.38
C LEU A 302 -2.93 -14.92 14.28
N ALA A 303 -3.13 -15.97 15.07
CA ALA A 303 -4.40 -16.69 15.12
C ALA A 303 -5.56 -15.79 15.59
N ALA A 304 -5.31 -14.92 16.58
CA ALA A 304 -6.27 -13.93 17.03
C ALA A 304 -6.55 -12.87 15.95
N ALA A 305 -5.51 -12.32 15.30
CA ALA A 305 -5.67 -11.37 14.20
C ALA A 305 -6.47 -11.95 13.02
N VAL A 306 -6.17 -13.20 12.61
CA VAL A 306 -6.90 -13.90 11.53
C VAL A 306 -8.36 -14.17 11.92
N THR A 307 -8.63 -14.61 13.15
CA THR A 307 -10.02 -14.80 13.65
C THR A 307 -10.78 -13.49 13.71
N GLY A 308 -10.12 -12.40 14.13
CA GLY A 308 -10.69 -11.05 14.09
C GLY A 308 -10.98 -10.55 12.68
N CYS A 309 -10.09 -10.81 11.71
CA CYS A 309 -10.32 -10.48 10.30
C CYS A 309 -11.51 -11.26 9.71
N VAL A 310 -11.72 -12.52 10.11
CA VAL A 310 -12.94 -13.28 9.78
C VAL A 310 -14.16 -12.60 10.40
N ALA A 311 -14.12 -12.29 11.71
CA ALA A 311 -15.22 -11.66 12.43
C ALA A 311 -15.66 -10.32 11.81
N LEU A 312 -14.70 -9.49 11.37
CA LEU A 312 -15.00 -8.24 10.67
C LEU A 312 -15.62 -8.47 9.27
N ALA A 313 -15.08 -9.42 8.51
CA ALA A 313 -15.57 -9.70 7.16
C ALA A 313 -17.03 -10.22 7.16
N VAL A 314 -17.42 -10.99 8.18
CA VAL A 314 -18.72 -11.71 8.21
C VAL A 314 -19.77 -11.13 9.17
N SER A 315 -19.46 -10.04 9.89
CA SER A 315 -20.47 -9.29 10.64
C SER A 315 -21.42 -8.56 9.69
N PRO A 316 -22.68 -8.27 10.06
CA PRO A 316 -23.58 -7.44 9.24
C PRO A 316 -22.95 -6.06 8.98
N THR A 317 -22.54 -5.37 10.04
CA THR A 317 -21.80 -4.10 10.00
C THR A 317 -20.42 -4.25 10.65
N SER A 318 -19.40 -3.65 10.04
CA SER A 318 -18.04 -3.56 10.57
C SER A 318 -17.50 -2.16 10.37
N TRP A 319 -17.81 -1.28 11.32
CA TRP A 319 -17.44 0.14 11.29
C TRP A 319 -15.92 0.33 11.33
N GLN A 320 -15.43 1.41 10.72
CA GLN A 320 -14.00 1.74 10.67
C GLN A 320 -13.32 1.73 12.05
N HIS A 321 -14.02 2.10 13.13
CA HIS A 321 -13.49 2.08 14.51
C HIS A 321 -13.22 0.65 15.06
N GLN A 322 -13.72 -0.42 14.43
CA GLN A 322 -13.57 -1.82 14.86
C GLN A 322 -12.36 -2.54 14.22
N LEU A 323 -11.71 -1.93 13.23
CA LEU A 323 -10.80 -2.58 12.28
C LEU A 323 -9.41 -2.97 12.83
N LEU A 324 -9.16 -2.83 14.14
CA LEU A 324 -7.88 -3.12 14.80
C LEU A 324 -7.32 -4.52 14.52
N TRP A 325 -8.18 -5.51 14.27
CA TRP A 325 -7.77 -6.88 13.93
C TRP A 325 -6.89 -6.98 12.69
N ILE A 326 -7.12 -6.11 11.69
CA ILE A 326 -6.32 -6.03 10.47
C ILE A 326 -4.91 -5.54 10.82
N LEU A 327 -4.78 -4.48 11.63
CA LEU A 327 -3.48 -3.98 12.09
C LEU A 327 -2.70 -5.04 12.87
N LEU A 328 -3.37 -5.83 13.72
CA LEU A 328 -2.73 -6.92 14.47
C LEU A 328 -2.16 -8.02 13.55
N ALA A 329 -2.65 -8.16 12.32
CA ALA A 329 -2.13 -9.11 11.34
C ALA A 329 -0.71 -8.76 10.83
N VAL A 330 -0.17 -7.56 11.11
CA VAL A 330 1.24 -7.16 10.84
C VAL A 330 2.26 -8.21 11.31
N VAL A 331 1.96 -8.98 12.37
CA VAL A 331 2.89 -9.97 12.92
C VAL A 331 3.09 -11.20 12.03
N GLY A 332 2.23 -11.41 11.03
CA GLY A 332 2.32 -12.53 10.10
C GLY A 332 3.50 -12.42 9.14
N ARG A 333 4.45 -13.37 9.21
CA ARG A 333 5.61 -13.40 8.31
C ARG A 333 5.22 -13.98 6.94
N VAL A 334 5.46 -13.23 5.86
CA VAL A 334 5.17 -13.64 4.48
C VAL A 334 6.47 -13.66 3.66
N GLY A 335 6.58 -14.59 2.70
CA GLY A 335 7.67 -14.65 1.74
C GLY A 335 8.97 -15.29 2.26
N LYS A 336 9.65 -16.05 1.38
CA LYS A 336 10.88 -16.79 1.71
C LYS A 336 12.15 -15.90 1.71
N ARG A 337 12.15 -14.77 1.00
CA ARG A 337 13.29 -13.83 0.94
C ARG A 337 13.16 -12.72 1.97
N GLN A 338 14.29 -12.23 2.46
CA GLN A 338 14.36 -11.11 3.40
C GLN A 338 13.67 -9.85 2.87
N GLY A 339 13.82 -9.53 1.58
CA GLY A 339 13.15 -8.39 0.94
C GLY A 339 11.64 -8.56 0.72
N ASP A 340 11.12 -9.78 0.68
CA ASP A 340 9.68 -10.05 0.51
C ASP A 340 8.91 -9.89 1.85
N ARG A 341 9.59 -9.97 3.00
CA ARG A 341 8.97 -9.92 4.33
C ARG A 341 8.30 -8.60 4.70
N LEU A 342 8.65 -7.50 4.05
CA LEU A 342 8.04 -6.20 4.31
C LEU A 342 6.72 -5.98 3.56
N VAL A 343 6.40 -6.78 2.52
CA VAL A 343 5.21 -6.59 1.68
C VAL A 343 3.95 -6.52 2.52
N TRP A 344 3.74 -7.51 3.38
CA TRP A 344 2.53 -7.61 4.19
C TRP A 344 2.46 -6.58 5.33
N PRO A 345 3.49 -6.42 6.19
CA PRO A 345 3.50 -5.36 7.21
C PRO A 345 3.27 -3.96 6.63
N VAL A 346 3.92 -3.62 5.51
CA VAL A 346 3.74 -2.29 4.89
C VAL A 346 2.34 -2.16 4.30
N LEU A 347 1.78 -3.19 3.65
CA LEU A 347 0.41 -3.14 3.11
C LEU A 347 -0.60 -2.89 4.21
N VAL A 348 -0.53 -3.65 5.31
CA VAL A 348 -1.42 -3.45 6.45
C VAL A 348 -1.26 -2.06 7.05
N VAL A 349 -0.02 -1.58 7.25
CA VAL A 349 0.20 -0.25 7.83
C VAL A 349 -0.32 0.86 6.91
N LEU A 350 -0.12 0.79 5.59
CA LEU A 350 -0.67 1.80 4.67
C LEU A 350 -2.21 1.79 4.72
N VAL A 351 -2.84 0.62 4.53
CA VAL A 351 -4.31 0.47 4.51
C VAL A 351 -4.95 0.88 5.85
N MET A 352 -4.22 0.72 6.97
CA MET A 352 -4.70 1.11 8.30
C MET A 352 -4.34 2.55 8.71
N THR A 353 -3.64 3.36 7.90
CA THR A 353 -3.22 4.72 8.29
C THR A 353 -3.51 5.80 7.25
N LEU A 354 -3.51 5.46 5.97
CA LEU A 354 -3.74 6.38 4.85
C LEU A 354 -5.21 6.36 4.40
N ASN A 355 -5.63 7.40 3.67
CA ASN A 355 -6.96 7.51 3.09
C ASN A 355 -7.05 6.81 1.70
N ARG A 356 -8.28 6.59 1.19
CA ARG A 356 -8.52 5.94 -0.12
C ARG A 356 -7.72 6.56 -1.26
N THR A 357 -7.63 7.89 -1.31
CA THR A 357 -6.95 8.64 -2.38
C THR A 357 -5.42 8.58 -2.31
N ALA A 358 -4.82 8.32 -1.15
CA ALA A 358 -3.40 7.99 -1.06
C ALA A 358 -3.11 6.55 -1.49
N LEU A 359 -3.96 5.61 -1.06
CA LEU A 359 -3.80 4.18 -1.36
C LEU A 359 -3.89 3.88 -2.85
N LEU A 360 -4.87 4.46 -3.56
CA LEU A 360 -5.11 4.21 -4.99
C LEU A 360 -5.59 5.49 -5.71
N PRO A 361 -5.42 5.58 -7.05
CA PRO A 361 -5.93 6.71 -7.83
C PRO A 361 -7.46 6.67 -7.90
N ASN A 362 -8.09 7.85 -7.90
CA ASN A 362 -9.54 8.01 -8.05
C ASN A 362 -9.95 7.93 -9.52
N VAL A 363 -9.78 6.74 -10.12
CA VAL A 363 -10.30 6.40 -11.45
C VAL A 363 -11.25 5.22 -11.32
N GLU A 364 -12.17 5.09 -12.27
CA GLU A 364 -13.24 4.08 -12.22
C GLU A 364 -12.69 2.65 -12.09
N GLY A 365 -13.39 1.79 -11.34
CA GLY A 365 -12.96 0.46 -10.95
C GLY A 365 -11.79 0.42 -9.94
N VAL A 366 -10.79 1.29 -10.06
CA VAL A 366 -9.63 1.33 -9.15
C VAL A 366 -9.95 2.05 -7.84
N GLY A 367 -10.79 3.09 -7.88
CA GLY A 367 -11.31 3.77 -6.68
C GLY A 367 -12.05 2.82 -5.74
N PHE A 368 -12.88 1.94 -6.30
CA PHE A 368 -13.63 0.90 -5.56
C PHE A 368 -12.71 -0.06 -4.79
N LEU A 369 -11.54 -0.40 -5.34
CA LEU A 369 -10.53 -1.19 -4.63
C LEU A 369 -9.89 -0.41 -3.47
N GLY A 370 -9.78 0.91 -3.57
CA GLY A 370 -9.27 1.80 -2.52
C GLY A 370 -10.27 2.00 -1.38
N GLU A 371 -11.55 2.06 -1.73
CA GLU A 371 -12.69 2.18 -0.82
C GLU A 371 -12.91 0.92 0.03
N ASN A 372 -12.75 -0.25 -0.57
CA ASN A 372 -12.87 -1.53 0.11
C ASN A 372 -11.51 -2.10 0.57
N ALA A 373 -10.43 -1.30 0.51
CA ALA A 373 -9.07 -1.75 0.85
C ALA A 373 -8.95 -2.36 2.26
N PRO A 374 -9.60 -1.83 3.32
CA PRO A 374 -9.61 -2.49 4.63
C PRO A 374 -10.25 -3.87 4.63
N LEU A 375 -11.44 -4.03 4.04
CA LEU A 375 -12.09 -5.34 3.88
C LEU A 375 -11.24 -6.30 3.04
N LEU A 376 -10.65 -5.83 1.94
CA LEU A 376 -9.75 -6.63 1.10
C LEU A 376 -8.50 -7.08 1.88
N ALA A 377 -7.96 -6.24 2.77
CA ALA A 377 -6.88 -6.64 3.68
C ALA A 377 -7.34 -7.67 4.73
N ALA A 378 -8.54 -7.54 5.29
CA ALA A 378 -9.13 -8.54 6.19
C ALA A 378 -9.32 -9.90 5.50
N LEU A 379 -9.93 -9.91 4.31
CA LEU A 379 -10.12 -11.12 3.50
C LEU A 379 -8.80 -11.74 3.05
N ALA A 380 -7.81 -10.91 2.69
CA ALA A 380 -6.46 -11.37 2.37
C ALA A 380 -5.79 -12.04 3.58
N ALA A 381 -5.85 -11.45 4.78
CA ALA A 381 -5.35 -12.07 6.01
C ALA A 381 -6.10 -13.38 6.34
N ALA A 382 -7.43 -13.36 6.28
CA ALA A 382 -8.32 -14.45 6.62
C ALA A 382 -8.16 -15.66 5.69
N CYS A 383 -8.07 -15.45 4.37
CA CYS A 383 -8.17 -16.53 3.38
C CYS A 383 -6.91 -16.73 2.53
N LEU A 384 -6.24 -15.66 2.08
CA LEU A 384 -5.33 -15.73 0.92
C LEU A 384 -3.83 -15.72 1.26
N VAL A 385 -3.41 -14.89 2.22
CA VAL A 385 -1.99 -14.54 2.42
C VAL A 385 -1.23 -15.69 3.10
N PRO A 386 -0.23 -16.31 2.45
CA PRO A 386 0.43 -17.51 2.97
C PRO A 386 1.46 -17.16 4.05
N PHE A 387 0.98 -16.93 5.28
CA PHE A 387 1.85 -16.76 6.44
C PHE A 387 2.64 -18.04 6.71
N LEU A 388 3.95 -17.87 6.94
CA LEU A 388 4.88 -18.95 7.26
C LEU A 388 4.54 -19.57 8.62
N SER A 389 4.56 -20.90 8.69
CA SER A 389 4.64 -21.64 9.97
C SER A 389 6.03 -21.48 10.59
N ARG A 390 6.12 -21.56 11.91
CA ARG A 390 7.36 -21.56 12.70
C ARG A 390 8.25 -22.77 12.43
N THR A 391 7.71 -23.86 11.88
CA THR A 391 8.50 -25.04 11.47
C THR A 391 9.20 -24.86 10.12
N ALA A 392 8.82 -23.86 9.32
CA ALA A 392 9.44 -23.63 8.01
C ALA A 392 10.89 -23.14 8.17
N PRO A 393 11.90 -23.70 7.48
CA PRO A 393 13.29 -23.25 7.57
C PRO A 393 13.48 -21.75 7.28
N ALA A 394 12.62 -21.20 6.42
CA ALA A 394 12.58 -19.78 6.07
C ALA A 394 11.92 -18.88 7.14
N TRP A 395 11.51 -19.40 8.30
CA TRP A 395 10.95 -18.63 9.42
C TRP A 395 12.02 -17.83 10.17
N ASP A 396 13.12 -18.47 10.58
CA ASP A 396 14.21 -17.77 11.29
C ASP A 396 15.32 -17.33 10.35
N LYS A 397 15.67 -18.15 9.34
CA LYS A 397 16.69 -17.84 8.33
C LYS A 397 16.02 -17.56 6.97
N PRO A 398 15.54 -16.33 6.71
CA PRO A 398 15.08 -15.98 5.36
C PRO A 398 16.23 -16.09 4.37
N LEU A 399 15.92 -16.35 3.10
CA LEU A 399 16.92 -16.24 2.04
C LEU A 399 17.45 -14.80 2.04
N PRO A 400 18.77 -14.59 2.25
CA PRO A 400 19.32 -13.26 2.43
C PRO A 400 19.23 -12.47 1.14
N THR A 401 19.07 -11.16 1.26
CA THR A 401 19.22 -10.25 0.13
C THR A 401 20.72 -10.12 -0.18
N PRO A 402 21.22 -10.53 -1.37
CA PRO A 402 22.61 -10.26 -1.74
C PRO A 402 22.81 -8.75 -1.85
N HIS A 403 23.90 -8.26 -1.27
CA HIS A 403 24.26 -6.85 -1.27
C HIS A 403 25.59 -6.65 -2.01
N ALA A 404 25.78 -5.48 -2.61
CA ALA A 404 27.10 -5.05 -3.08
C ALA A 404 27.97 -4.68 -1.87
N GLU A 405 29.27 -4.97 -1.96
CA GLU A 405 30.23 -4.45 -0.99
C GLU A 405 30.29 -2.91 -1.06
N PRO A 406 30.47 -2.19 0.08
CA PRO A 406 30.46 -0.73 0.09
C PRO A 406 31.69 -0.15 -0.63
N ALA A 407 31.49 0.29 -1.88
CA ALA A 407 32.51 0.85 -2.74
C ALA A 407 33.41 1.89 -2.03
N THR A 408 34.68 1.93 -2.40
CA THR A 408 35.57 3.06 -2.08
C THR A 408 35.13 4.30 -2.88
N SER A 409 35.40 5.49 -2.36
CA SER A 409 35.20 6.70 -3.16
C SER A 409 36.32 6.79 -4.20
N ARG A 410 35.98 7.17 -5.43
CA ARG A 410 36.95 7.63 -6.44
C ARG A 410 37.63 8.94 -6.02
N TYR A 411 36.99 9.72 -5.14
CA TYR A 411 37.43 11.03 -4.70
C TYR A 411 37.64 11.02 -3.18
N ALA A 412 38.89 11.15 -2.73
CA ALA A 412 39.27 11.02 -1.32
C ALA A 412 38.56 12.04 -0.39
N TRP A 413 38.18 13.21 -0.93
CA TRP A 413 37.49 14.27 -0.20
C TRP A 413 35.97 14.06 -0.03
N VAL A 414 35.38 13.05 -0.67
CA VAL A 414 33.93 12.76 -0.58
C VAL A 414 33.67 11.69 0.49
N PRO A 415 33.14 12.04 1.68
CA PRO A 415 32.85 11.08 2.73
C PRO A 415 31.62 10.24 2.36
N LEU A 416 31.84 8.98 1.98
CA LEU A 416 30.73 8.07 1.67
C LEU A 416 29.96 7.71 2.94
N LEU A 417 28.67 8.05 2.93
CA LEU A 417 27.73 7.71 3.99
C LEU A 417 27.30 6.23 3.83
N LYS A 418 28.20 5.30 4.17
CA LYS A 418 28.08 3.85 3.95
C LYS A 418 26.98 3.14 4.78
N PHE A 419 25.95 3.84 5.25
CA PHE A 419 24.85 3.27 6.03
C PHE A 419 23.84 2.49 5.18
N TRP A 420 23.74 2.76 3.87
CA TRP A 420 22.82 2.05 2.97
C TRP A 420 23.53 0.98 2.11
N ARG A 421 23.46 -0.28 2.55
CA ARG A 421 23.94 -1.44 1.75
C ARG A 421 23.03 -1.67 0.54
N ARG A 422 23.54 -1.43 -0.67
CA ARG A 422 22.78 -1.61 -1.92
C ARG A 422 22.39 -3.09 -2.14
N PRO A 423 21.10 -3.43 -2.29
CA PRO A 423 20.67 -4.75 -2.74
C PRO A 423 21.03 -5.00 -4.21
N LEU A 424 21.46 -6.23 -4.53
CA LEU A 424 21.66 -6.73 -5.88
C LEU A 424 20.45 -7.49 -6.43
N SER A 425 19.62 -8.06 -5.56
CA SER A 425 18.41 -8.77 -5.99
C SER A 425 17.33 -7.82 -6.50
N ARG A 426 16.47 -8.34 -7.39
CA ARG A 426 15.25 -7.66 -7.78
C ARG A 426 14.43 -7.24 -6.55
N PRO A 427 13.78 -6.07 -6.57
CA PRO A 427 12.78 -5.72 -5.58
C PRO A 427 11.60 -6.69 -5.58
N ASN A 428 10.75 -6.56 -4.56
CA ASN A 428 9.39 -7.04 -4.66
C ASN A 428 8.55 -5.96 -5.36
N LEU A 429 7.86 -6.32 -6.45
CA LEU A 429 7.10 -5.38 -7.27
C LEU A 429 6.02 -4.64 -6.46
N ILE A 430 5.35 -5.33 -5.53
CA ILE A 430 4.26 -4.76 -4.73
C ILE A 430 4.79 -3.63 -3.85
N LEU A 431 5.96 -3.81 -3.21
CA LEU A 431 6.60 -2.77 -2.41
C LEU A 431 7.08 -1.57 -3.24
N GLU A 432 7.59 -1.79 -4.45
CA GLU A 432 7.98 -0.68 -5.34
C GLU A 432 6.74 0.09 -5.83
N LEU A 433 5.67 -0.59 -6.23
CA LEU A 433 4.40 0.04 -6.64
C LEU A 433 3.75 0.85 -5.50
N MET A 434 3.72 0.31 -4.29
CA MET A 434 3.19 1.02 -3.12
C MET A 434 4.04 2.24 -2.75
N LEU A 435 5.38 2.12 -2.83
CA LEU A 435 6.29 3.24 -2.59
C LEU A 435 6.18 4.33 -3.66
N ILE A 436 6.01 3.94 -4.93
CA ILE A 436 5.72 4.87 -6.04
C ILE A 436 4.36 5.54 -5.82
N ARG A 437 3.32 4.80 -5.42
CA ARG A 437 1.97 5.35 -5.23
C ARG A 437 1.89 6.34 -4.07
N VAL A 438 2.44 5.99 -2.90
CA VAL A 438 2.48 6.91 -1.74
C VAL A 438 3.42 8.08 -2.00
N GLY A 439 4.55 7.86 -2.67
CA GLY A 439 5.46 8.92 -3.09
C GLY A 439 4.82 9.91 -4.07
N TYR A 440 4.08 9.41 -5.06
CA TYR A 440 3.30 10.23 -5.99
C TYR A 440 2.20 11.00 -5.27
N TRP A 441 1.42 10.36 -4.38
CA TRP A 441 0.41 11.07 -3.60
C TRP A 441 1.03 12.18 -2.73
N GLY A 442 2.16 11.91 -2.07
CA GLY A 442 2.88 12.93 -1.29
C GLY A 442 3.41 14.08 -2.15
N TYR A 443 3.95 13.78 -3.34
CA TYR A 443 4.36 14.78 -4.33
C TYR A 443 3.18 15.64 -4.79
N SER A 444 2.05 15.02 -5.18
CA SER A 444 0.83 15.74 -5.59
C SER A 444 0.23 16.57 -4.45
N PHE A 445 0.24 16.05 -3.21
CA PHE A 445 -0.22 16.77 -2.04
C PHE A 445 0.62 18.03 -1.79
N ILE A 446 1.95 17.92 -1.81
CA ILE A 446 2.85 19.07 -1.62
C ILE A 446 2.71 20.07 -2.79
N ARG A 447 2.62 19.59 -4.04
CA ARG A 447 2.42 20.46 -5.21
C ARG A 447 1.11 21.24 -5.14
N GLY A 448 0.04 20.64 -4.63
CA GLY A 448 -1.26 21.29 -4.40
C GLY A 448 -1.34 22.15 -3.13
N HIS A 449 -0.22 22.34 -2.41
CA HIS A 449 -0.08 23.30 -1.30
C HIS A 449 1.16 24.20 -1.52
N ALA A 450 1.54 24.43 -2.78
CA ALA A 450 2.53 25.42 -3.15
C ALA A 450 1.89 26.83 -3.22
N PRO A 451 2.68 27.92 -3.18
CA PRO A 451 2.14 29.26 -3.35
C PRO A 451 1.58 29.47 -4.77
N ASP A 452 0.25 29.55 -4.91
CA ASP A 452 -0.45 29.83 -6.17
C ASP A 452 -0.52 31.34 -6.50
N GLU A 453 0.46 32.13 -6.06
CA GLU A 453 0.51 33.58 -6.32
C GLU A 453 1.06 33.86 -7.74
N ARG A 454 0.14 33.99 -8.70
CA ARG A 454 0.42 34.26 -10.12
C ARG A 454 1.41 35.41 -10.35
N SER A 455 1.23 36.54 -9.67
CA SER A 455 2.06 37.75 -9.80
C SER A 455 3.53 37.48 -9.48
N LEU A 456 3.82 36.65 -8.47
CA LEU A 456 5.16 36.19 -8.12
C LEU A 456 5.76 35.32 -9.21
N ALA A 457 4.98 34.36 -9.73
CA ALA A 457 5.42 33.45 -10.79
C ALA A 457 5.72 34.15 -12.13
N GLU A 458 4.93 35.16 -12.50
CA GLU A 458 5.22 36.05 -13.64
C GLU A 458 6.40 37.00 -13.35
N GLY A 459 6.58 37.41 -12.09
CA GLY A 459 7.76 38.17 -11.66
C GLY A 459 9.05 37.40 -11.91
N HIS A 460 9.07 36.13 -11.52
CA HIS A 460 10.16 35.21 -11.84
C HIS A 460 10.29 34.94 -13.35
N GLY A 461 9.18 34.85 -14.10
CA GLY A 461 9.22 34.70 -15.58
C GLY A 461 9.97 35.84 -16.27
N ARG A 462 9.69 37.09 -15.85
CA ARG A 462 10.42 38.28 -16.31
C ARG A 462 11.88 38.27 -15.85
N GLN A 463 12.18 37.79 -14.65
CA GLN A 463 13.55 37.68 -14.14
C GLN A 463 14.39 36.69 -14.96
N ILE A 464 13.84 35.52 -15.30
CA ILE A 464 14.51 34.49 -16.10
C ILE A 464 14.85 35.04 -17.50
N LEU A 465 13.90 35.63 -18.21
CA LEU A 465 14.16 36.25 -19.52
C LEU A 465 15.16 37.42 -19.45
N THR A 466 15.18 38.19 -18.35
CA THR A 466 16.19 39.24 -18.15
C THR A 466 17.61 38.65 -18.05
N ILE A 467 17.75 37.46 -17.46
CA ILE A 467 19.03 36.74 -17.37
C ILE A 467 19.38 36.09 -18.73
N GLU A 468 18.41 35.51 -19.42
CA GLU A 468 18.61 34.85 -20.72
C GLU A 468 19.01 35.85 -21.81
N GLY A 469 18.36 37.02 -21.87
CA GLY A 469 18.75 38.12 -22.76
C GLY A 469 20.09 38.76 -22.43
N TRP A 470 20.49 38.79 -21.14
CA TRP A 470 21.84 39.20 -20.74
C TRP A 470 22.92 38.16 -21.09
N LEU A 471 22.55 36.88 -21.17
CA LEU A 471 23.41 35.79 -21.64
C LEU A 471 23.39 35.60 -23.16
N HIS A 472 22.50 36.30 -23.88
CA HIS A 472 22.22 36.12 -25.31
C HIS A 472 21.84 34.67 -25.67
N ILE A 473 20.96 34.07 -24.87
CA ILE A 473 20.40 32.72 -25.07
C ILE A 473 18.88 32.72 -25.23
N ASP A 474 18.28 33.90 -25.37
CA ASP A 474 16.85 34.24 -25.47
C ASP A 474 16.18 33.79 -26.80
N MET A 475 16.47 32.57 -27.23
CA MET A 475 15.98 31.99 -28.49
C MET A 475 14.54 31.44 -28.40
N GLU A 476 13.94 31.40 -27.21
CA GLU A 476 12.62 30.83 -26.92
C GLU A 476 11.54 31.42 -27.82
N HIS A 477 11.45 32.76 -27.89
CA HIS A 477 10.39 33.45 -28.62
C HIS A 477 10.48 33.18 -30.12
N TRP A 478 11.67 33.31 -30.71
CA TRP A 478 11.88 32.99 -32.13
C TRP A 478 11.53 31.54 -32.45
N PHE A 479 11.96 30.59 -31.61
CA PHE A 479 11.76 29.17 -31.89
C PHE A 479 10.30 28.73 -31.70
N ASN A 480 9.59 29.32 -30.74
CA ASN A 480 8.15 29.07 -30.54
C ASN A 480 7.31 29.56 -31.73
N HIS A 481 7.58 30.77 -32.25
CA HIS A 481 6.92 31.27 -33.47
C HIS A 481 7.24 30.39 -34.69
N PHE A 482 8.52 30.03 -34.90
CA PHE A 482 8.92 29.12 -35.98
C PHE A 482 8.22 27.75 -35.91
N VAL A 483 8.00 27.21 -34.71
CA VAL A 483 7.26 25.96 -34.51
C VAL A 483 5.78 26.14 -34.82
N ALA A 484 5.13 27.21 -34.33
CA ALA A 484 3.73 27.51 -34.59
C ALA A 484 3.43 27.78 -36.09
N ASP A 485 4.34 28.45 -36.80
CA ASP A 485 4.28 28.65 -38.25
C ASP A 485 4.48 27.35 -39.06
N THR A 486 4.81 26.22 -38.40
CA THR A 486 5.16 24.94 -39.05
C THR A 486 4.25 23.80 -38.54
N PRO A 487 3.01 23.64 -39.06
CA PRO A 487 1.99 22.76 -38.45
C PRO A 487 2.38 21.29 -38.28
N TRP A 488 3.21 20.72 -39.17
CA TRP A 488 3.69 19.33 -39.01
C TRP A 488 4.69 19.19 -37.86
N LEU A 489 5.47 20.23 -37.59
CA LEU A 489 6.46 20.28 -36.51
C LEU A 489 5.76 20.55 -35.18
N GLU A 490 4.85 21.53 -35.16
CA GLU A 490 3.94 21.83 -34.05
C GLU A 490 3.21 20.57 -33.55
N ALA A 491 2.46 19.89 -34.43
CA ALA A 491 1.76 18.65 -34.09
C ALA A 491 2.71 17.53 -33.62
N SER A 492 3.90 17.43 -34.20
CA SER A 492 4.93 16.47 -33.78
C SER A 492 5.49 16.78 -32.38
N MET A 493 5.71 18.06 -32.06
CA MET A 493 6.17 18.50 -30.75
C MET A 493 5.08 18.34 -29.69
N ASN A 494 3.83 18.71 -29.98
CA ASN A 494 2.68 18.49 -29.10
C ASN A 494 2.48 16.99 -28.78
N TYR A 495 2.59 16.11 -29.78
CA TYR A 495 2.51 14.65 -29.60
C TYR A 495 3.69 14.10 -28.77
N TYR A 496 4.92 14.57 -29.03
CA TYR A 496 6.09 14.20 -28.23
C TYR A 496 5.94 14.66 -26.79
N TYR A 497 5.52 15.91 -26.58
CA TYR A 497 5.33 16.54 -25.28
C TYR A 497 4.34 15.76 -24.43
N THR A 498 3.17 15.42 -24.99
CA THR A 498 2.14 14.64 -24.27
C THR A 498 2.54 13.18 -23.99
N THR A 499 3.38 12.56 -24.83
CA THR A 499 3.59 11.10 -24.81
C THR A 499 4.97 10.67 -24.28
N PHE A 500 6.06 11.17 -24.86
CA PHE A 500 7.38 10.52 -24.75
C PHE A 500 8.01 10.66 -23.36
N HIS A 501 7.82 11.80 -22.70
CA HIS A 501 8.44 12.09 -21.42
C HIS A 501 7.93 11.19 -20.28
N PHE A 502 6.71 10.65 -20.37
CA PHE A 502 6.23 9.57 -19.50
C PHE A 502 6.65 8.19 -19.99
N LEU A 503 6.43 7.91 -21.27
CA LEU A 503 6.59 6.57 -21.86
C LEU A 503 8.03 6.06 -21.77
N VAL A 504 9.03 6.89 -22.11
CA VAL A 504 10.43 6.46 -22.17
C VAL A 504 11.02 6.14 -20.79
N PRO A 505 10.88 6.99 -19.74
CA PRO A 505 11.33 6.63 -18.39
C PRO A 505 10.61 5.41 -17.83
N MET A 506 9.30 5.27 -18.06
CA MET A 506 8.53 4.11 -17.61
C MET A 506 8.99 2.81 -18.29
N ALA A 507 9.17 2.82 -19.61
CA ALA A 507 9.69 1.68 -20.37
C ALA A 507 11.12 1.31 -19.94
N LEU A 508 11.98 2.30 -19.71
CA LEU A 508 13.36 2.09 -19.24
C LEU A 508 13.39 1.51 -17.82
N LEU A 509 12.56 2.00 -16.89
CA LEU A 509 12.40 1.42 -15.55
C LEU A 509 11.86 -0.01 -15.60
N ALA A 510 10.84 -0.30 -16.42
CA ALA A 510 10.28 -1.64 -16.56
C ALA A 510 11.30 -2.63 -17.15
N TRP A 511 12.03 -2.22 -18.19
CA TRP A 511 13.11 -3.01 -18.78
C TRP A 511 14.25 -3.25 -17.78
N LEU A 512 14.67 -2.24 -17.02
CA LEU A 512 15.67 -2.42 -15.97
C LEU A 512 15.17 -3.37 -14.86
N TYR A 513 13.91 -3.27 -14.45
CA TYR A 513 13.32 -4.13 -13.44
C TYR A 513 13.30 -5.60 -13.87
N ALA A 514 12.93 -5.87 -15.13
CA ALA A 514 12.88 -7.21 -15.70
C ALA A 514 14.28 -7.78 -16.04
N CYS A 515 15.13 -7.01 -16.69
CA CYS A 515 16.37 -7.48 -17.32
C CYS A 515 17.66 -7.13 -16.57
N ARG A 516 17.67 -6.09 -15.72
CA ARG A 516 18.87 -5.59 -15.02
C ARG A 516 18.58 -5.19 -13.55
N PRO A 517 18.12 -6.10 -12.68
CA PRO A 517 17.51 -5.70 -11.40
C PRO A 517 18.47 -5.03 -10.40
N ALA A 518 19.77 -5.38 -10.46
CA ALA A 518 20.82 -4.71 -9.70
C ALA A 518 21.05 -3.25 -10.16
N THR A 519 20.84 -2.96 -11.45
CA THR A 519 20.93 -1.61 -12.04
C THR A 519 19.67 -0.80 -11.77
N TYR A 520 18.48 -1.42 -11.87
CA TYR A 520 17.19 -0.79 -11.57
C TYR A 520 17.22 0.01 -10.27
N ARG A 521 17.68 -0.59 -9.16
CA ARG A 521 17.74 0.08 -7.86
C ARG A 521 18.65 1.30 -7.80
N TRP A 522 19.72 1.32 -8.60
CA TRP A 522 20.65 2.44 -8.70
C TRP A 522 20.17 3.53 -9.66
N ALA A 523 19.41 3.17 -10.69
CA ALA A 523 18.81 4.14 -11.60
C ALA A 523 17.58 4.82 -10.96
N ARG A 524 16.71 4.04 -10.31
CA ARG A 524 15.44 4.50 -9.69
C ARG A 524 15.64 5.55 -8.59
N THR A 525 16.69 5.43 -7.77
CA THR A 525 16.89 6.33 -6.62
C THR A 525 17.32 7.77 -6.99
N PRO A 526 18.30 8.03 -7.88
CA PRO A 526 18.61 9.39 -8.32
C PRO A 526 17.47 10.04 -9.11
N LEU A 527 16.61 9.28 -9.79
CA LEU A 527 15.36 9.79 -10.37
C LEU A 527 14.40 10.30 -9.29
N ALA A 528 14.19 9.50 -8.24
CA ALA A 528 13.34 9.89 -7.11
C ALA A 528 13.93 11.07 -6.32
N LEU A 529 15.25 11.10 -6.08
CA LEU A 529 15.94 12.22 -5.43
C LEU A 529 15.88 13.49 -6.28
N GLY A 530 16.12 13.40 -7.59
CA GLY A 530 16.00 14.53 -8.51
C GLY A 530 14.58 15.09 -8.56
N THR A 531 13.56 14.23 -8.54
CA THR A 531 12.15 14.67 -8.52
C THR A 531 11.76 15.33 -7.19
N LEU A 532 12.33 14.90 -6.07
CA LEU A 532 12.15 15.55 -4.76
C LEU A 532 12.91 16.89 -4.66
N LEU A 533 14.11 16.99 -5.26
CA LEU A 533 14.83 18.25 -5.37
C LEU A 533 14.11 19.24 -6.31
N ALA A 534 13.49 18.75 -7.38
CA ALA A 534 12.67 19.57 -8.25
C ALA A 534 11.41 20.10 -7.55
N LEU A 535 10.71 19.26 -6.78
CA LEU A 535 9.57 19.69 -5.96
C LEU A 535 9.96 20.79 -4.96
N LEU A 536 11.15 20.71 -4.37
CA LEU A 536 11.69 21.74 -3.48
C LEU A 536 12.05 23.02 -4.26
N GLY A 537 12.66 22.91 -5.44
CA GLY A 537 12.99 24.04 -6.30
C GLY A 537 11.74 24.83 -6.71
N PHE A 538 10.71 24.12 -7.21
CA PHE A 538 9.40 24.68 -7.56
C PHE A 538 8.74 25.38 -6.36
N TRP A 539 8.73 24.77 -5.17
CA TRP A 539 8.10 25.37 -3.99
C TRP A 539 8.82 26.64 -3.49
N LEU A 540 10.14 26.76 -3.76
CA LEU A 540 10.94 27.94 -3.42
C LEU A 540 10.98 29.01 -4.53
N TYR A 541 10.69 28.63 -5.78
CA TYR A 541 10.76 29.49 -6.96
C TYR A 541 9.67 29.10 -7.97
N PRO A 542 8.38 29.40 -7.68
CA PRO A 542 7.29 29.17 -8.63
C PRO A 542 7.52 30.03 -9.88
N LEU A 543 7.31 29.46 -11.06
CA LEU A 543 7.67 30.10 -12.34
C LEU A 543 6.56 29.90 -13.37
N ALA A 544 6.03 31.01 -13.88
CA ALA A 544 5.09 31.00 -14.99
C ALA A 544 5.80 30.54 -16.28
N PRO A 545 5.29 29.54 -17.01
CA PRO A 545 5.88 29.13 -18.29
C PRO A 545 5.64 30.19 -19.38
N PRO A 546 6.49 30.27 -20.43
CA PRO A 546 6.42 31.34 -21.43
C PRO A 546 5.02 31.57 -22.03
N ARG A 547 4.29 30.49 -22.35
CA ARG A 547 2.93 30.54 -22.94
C ARG A 547 1.84 31.14 -22.06
N LEU A 548 2.10 31.39 -20.77
CA LEU A 548 1.17 32.01 -19.82
C LEU A 548 1.60 33.44 -19.43
N MET A 549 2.47 34.04 -20.25
CA MET A 549 2.98 35.40 -20.06
C MET A 549 2.47 36.33 -21.17
N ASP A 550 2.13 37.56 -20.80
CA ASP A 550 1.75 38.64 -21.73
C ASP A 550 2.98 39.21 -22.47
N MET A 551 3.62 38.37 -23.29
CA MET A 551 4.85 38.66 -24.04
C MET A 551 4.90 37.95 -25.42
N GLY A 552 3.73 37.69 -26.03
CA GLY A 552 3.65 37.23 -27.44
C GLY A 552 3.97 35.75 -27.71
N TYR A 553 4.14 34.93 -26.67
CA TYR A 553 4.31 33.47 -26.82
C TYR A 553 2.98 32.77 -27.18
N ILE A 554 3.08 31.69 -27.95
CA ILE A 554 1.94 30.88 -28.44
C ILE A 554 1.90 29.54 -27.69
N ASP A 555 0.80 29.24 -27.00
CA ASP A 555 0.52 27.87 -26.52
C ASP A 555 0.14 27.00 -27.73
N THR A 556 1.09 26.21 -28.22
CA THR A 556 0.90 25.35 -29.39
C THR A 556 -0.14 24.25 -29.16
N ALA A 557 -0.58 23.99 -27.92
CA ALA A 557 -1.58 22.95 -27.64
C ALA A 557 -3.03 23.45 -27.65
N HIS A 558 -3.27 24.76 -27.45
CA HIS A 558 -4.61 25.34 -27.28
C HIS A 558 -4.84 26.67 -28.04
N GLY A 559 -3.80 27.25 -28.65
CA GLY A 559 -3.82 28.60 -29.19
C GLY A 559 -3.52 29.68 -28.14
N PRO A 560 -3.42 30.96 -28.52
CA PRO A 560 -3.15 32.06 -27.59
C PRO A 560 -4.16 32.08 -26.42
N GLN A 561 -3.65 31.98 -25.20
CA GLN A 561 -4.45 31.88 -23.98
C GLN A 561 -4.97 33.27 -23.57
N ASP A 562 -6.29 33.41 -23.37
CA ASP A 562 -6.81 34.54 -22.60
C ASP A 562 -6.39 34.35 -21.13
N LEU A 563 -5.51 35.22 -20.64
CA LEU A 563 -5.00 35.13 -19.27
C LEU A 563 -6.07 35.49 -18.21
N ASN A 564 -7.29 35.85 -18.61
CA ASN A 564 -8.43 36.09 -17.71
C ASN A 564 -9.37 34.87 -17.62
N ASP A 565 -9.50 34.07 -18.68
CA ASP A 565 -10.23 32.78 -18.69
C ASP A 565 -9.49 31.71 -19.54
N PRO A 566 -8.36 31.18 -19.06
CA PRO A 566 -7.50 30.29 -19.84
C PRO A 566 -8.04 28.85 -19.93
N ASP A 567 -8.12 28.31 -21.15
CA ASP A 567 -8.47 26.89 -21.32
C ASP A 567 -7.23 25.99 -21.22
N PHE A 568 -7.14 25.31 -20.09
CA PHE A 568 -6.14 24.29 -19.81
C PHE A 568 -6.60 22.86 -20.14
N GLY A 569 -7.84 22.65 -20.59
CA GLY A 569 -8.42 21.33 -20.78
C GLY A 569 -8.71 20.54 -19.49
N ALA A 570 -9.57 19.53 -19.59
CA ALA A 570 -10.19 18.87 -18.43
C ALA A 570 -9.22 18.14 -17.47
N LEU A 571 -8.08 17.62 -17.97
CA LEU A 571 -7.09 16.91 -17.15
C LEU A 571 -6.10 17.85 -16.44
N THR A 572 -5.88 19.04 -16.99
CA THR A 572 -4.78 19.94 -16.56
C THR A 572 -5.25 21.04 -15.59
N LYS A 573 -6.57 21.24 -15.44
CA LYS A 573 -7.17 21.99 -14.32
C LYS A 573 -6.92 21.35 -12.94
N LEU A 574 -6.36 20.12 -12.89
CA LEU A 574 -5.95 19.41 -11.67
C LEU A 574 -4.45 19.60 -11.31
N SER A 575 -3.72 20.50 -11.97
CA SER A 575 -2.31 20.74 -11.69
C SER A 575 -1.92 22.23 -11.75
N ASN A 576 -1.22 22.74 -10.74
CA ASN A 576 -0.64 24.08 -10.73
C ASN A 576 0.23 24.28 -12.00
N GLN A 577 -0.14 25.26 -12.82
CA GLN A 577 0.49 25.58 -14.11
C GLN A 577 1.75 26.45 -13.99
N TYR A 578 1.90 27.18 -12.87
CA TYR A 578 3.04 28.04 -12.54
C TYR A 578 4.23 27.25 -11.99
N ALA A 579 4.46 26.07 -12.56
CA ALA A 579 5.36 25.03 -12.08
C ALA A 579 6.42 24.66 -13.13
N ALA A 580 6.91 25.64 -13.88
CA ALA A 580 7.94 25.41 -14.90
C ALA A 580 9.26 24.93 -14.27
N MET A 581 9.83 25.72 -13.35
CA MET A 581 11.18 25.47 -12.84
C MET A 581 11.23 24.59 -11.58
N PRO A 582 12.18 23.63 -11.48
CA PRO A 582 13.11 23.17 -12.52
C PRO A 582 12.52 22.02 -13.37
N SER A 583 12.73 22.09 -14.68
CA SER A 583 12.04 21.26 -15.68
C SER A 583 12.28 19.76 -15.51
N LEU A 584 11.25 19.06 -15.03
CA LEU A 584 11.26 17.60 -14.89
C LEU A 584 11.34 16.87 -16.24
N HIS A 585 10.88 17.50 -17.32
CA HIS A 585 11.06 16.98 -18.68
C HIS A 585 12.55 16.75 -19.00
N ILE A 586 13.40 17.72 -18.66
CA ILE A 586 14.86 17.62 -18.84
C ILE A 586 15.50 16.74 -17.76
N GLY A 587 15.04 16.82 -16.51
CA GLY A 587 15.49 15.92 -15.45
C GLY A 587 15.32 14.44 -15.82
N TRP A 588 14.14 14.04 -16.28
CA TRP A 588 13.83 12.65 -16.62
C TRP A 588 14.46 12.19 -17.95
N SER A 589 14.58 13.07 -18.93
CA SER A 589 15.24 12.73 -20.21
C SER A 589 16.75 12.65 -20.10
N LEU A 590 17.40 13.56 -19.36
CA LEU A 590 18.83 13.46 -19.03
C LEU A 590 19.13 12.25 -18.14
N TRP A 591 18.24 11.90 -17.22
CA TRP A 591 18.33 10.63 -16.48
C TRP A 591 18.30 9.42 -17.41
N CYS A 592 17.38 9.39 -18.39
CA CYS A 592 17.34 8.35 -19.40
C CYS A 592 18.66 8.31 -20.20
N ALA A 593 19.18 9.46 -20.62
CA ALA A 593 20.46 9.56 -21.34
C ALA A 593 21.61 8.93 -20.55
N VAL A 594 21.81 9.33 -19.28
CA VAL A 594 22.85 8.80 -18.39
C VAL A 594 22.71 7.29 -18.23
N VAL A 595 21.49 6.79 -17.99
CA VAL A 595 21.22 5.36 -17.82
C VAL A 595 21.47 4.58 -19.12
N ILE A 596 21.04 5.09 -20.27
CA ILE A 596 21.24 4.45 -21.59
C ILE A 596 22.73 4.43 -21.94
N VAL A 597 23.45 5.54 -21.81
CA VAL A 597 24.89 5.64 -22.12
C VAL A 597 25.73 4.64 -21.30
N LEU A 598 25.36 4.41 -20.03
CA LEU A 598 26.05 3.50 -19.13
C LEU A 598 25.69 2.01 -19.29
N VAL A 599 24.51 1.68 -19.84
CA VAL A 599 23.99 0.30 -19.92
C VAL A 599 23.96 -0.24 -21.35
N ALA A 600 23.86 0.61 -22.36
CA ALA A 600 23.73 0.20 -23.75
C ALA A 600 25.09 -0.23 -24.38
N PRO A 601 25.15 -1.40 -25.04
CA PRO A 601 26.41 -1.93 -25.59
C PRO A 601 26.81 -1.30 -26.92
N LYS A 602 25.86 -0.83 -27.75
CA LYS A 602 26.13 -0.31 -29.10
C LYS A 602 26.19 1.22 -29.11
N MET A 603 27.09 1.81 -29.88
CA MET A 603 27.27 3.28 -29.92
C MET A 603 26.02 4.03 -30.39
N TRP A 604 25.30 3.53 -31.40
CA TRP A 604 24.06 4.17 -31.86
C TRP A 604 22.98 4.28 -30.77
N MET A 605 22.90 3.30 -29.86
CA MET A 605 21.98 3.36 -28.72
C MET A 605 22.36 4.49 -27.75
N LYS A 606 23.67 4.76 -27.58
CA LYS A 606 24.17 5.87 -26.77
C LYS A 606 23.91 7.22 -27.43
N VAL A 607 24.07 7.30 -28.75
CA VAL A 607 23.71 8.49 -29.54
C VAL A 607 22.22 8.81 -29.40
N LEU A 608 21.33 7.83 -29.58
CA LEU A 608 19.89 8.02 -29.31
C LEU A 608 19.61 8.43 -27.86
N GLY A 609 20.32 7.83 -26.89
CA GLY A 609 20.24 8.20 -25.48
C GLY A 609 20.60 9.67 -25.21
N VAL A 610 21.65 10.20 -25.85
CA VAL A 610 22.08 11.60 -25.74
C VAL A 610 21.19 12.55 -26.55
N LEU A 611 20.65 12.10 -27.69
CA LEU A 611 19.72 12.86 -28.51
C LEU A 611 18.37 13.08 -27.81
N TYR A 612 17.92 12.13 -26.97
CA TYR A 612 16.65 12.21 -26.27
C TYR A 612 16.44 13.49 -25.43
N PRO A 613 17.33 13.90 -24.50
CA PRO A 613 17.18 15.17 -23.80
C PRO A 613 17.29 16.39 -24.72
N LEU A 614 18.10 16.35 -25.79
CA LEU A 614 18.20 17.47 -26.74
C LEU A 614 16.88 17.69 -27.50
N LEU A 615 16.24 16.60 -27.95
CA LEU A 615 14.91 16.64 -28.52
C LEU A 615 13.87 17.12 -27.49
N THR A 616 13.97 16.68 -26.23
CA THR A 616 13.07 17.17 -25.18
C THR A 616 13.25 18.67 -24.91
N THR A 617 14.47 19.21 -24.91
CA THR A 617 14.70 20.68 -24.81
C THR A 617 14.07 21.42 -25.98
N ALA A 618 14.29 20.94 -27.22
CA ALA A 618 13.68 21.55 -28.40
C ALA A 618 12.14 21.56 -28.31
N VAL A 619 11.54 20.44 -27.89
CA VAL A 619 10.08 20.35 -27.72
C VAL A 619 9.57 21.33 -26.67
N ILE A 620 10.12 21.35 -25.45
CA ILE A 620 9.56 22.19 -24.37
C ILE A 620 9.73 23.69 -24.58
N VAL A 621 10.77 24.10 -25.33
CA VAL A 621 10.98 25.50 -25.73
C VAL A 621 10.08 25.85 -26.92
N GLY A 622 10.02 25.00 -27.94
CA GLY A 622 9.18 25.20 -29.13
C GLY A 622 7.68 25.28 -28.81
N THR A 623 7.20 24.53 -27.82
CA THR A 623 5.81 24.61 -27.33
C THR A 623 5.61 25.66 -26.22
N ALA A 624 6.56 26.57 -25.99
CA ALA A 624 6.51 27.62 -24.96
C ALA A 624 6.15 27.10 -23.54
N ASN A 625 6.54 25.86 -23.23
CA ASN A 625 6.23 25.18 -21.97
C ASN A 625 7.31 25.39 -20.90
N HIS A 626 8.57 25.64 -21.27
CA HIS A 626 9.69 25.90 -20.37
C HIS A 626 10.72 26.84 -21.03
N TYR A 627 11.52 27.52 -20.21
CA TYR A 627 12.68 28.33 -20.63
C TYR A 627 13.96 27.48 -20.77
N LEU A 628 15.02 27.99 -21.41
CA LEU A 628 16.29 27.28 -21.54
C LEU A 628 17.09 27.25 -20.22
N LEU A 629 17.05 28.32 -19.41
CA LEU A 629 17.66 28.35 -18.08
C LEU A 629 16.93 27.42 -17.10
N ASP A 630 15.63 27.21 -17.32
CA ASP A 630 14.83 26.21 -16.63
C ASP A 630 15.26 24.77 -17.02
N ALA A 631 15.53 24.52 -18.30
CA ALA A 631 16.15 23.26 -18.75
C ALA A 631 17.50 22.99 -18.05
N VAL A 632 18.33 24.03 -17.82
CA VAL A 632 19.56 23.94 -17.02
C VAL A 632 19.25 23.61 -15.55
N GLY A 633 18.20 24.20 -14.96
CA GLY A 633 17.71 23.83 -13.63
C GLY A 633 17.30 22.37 -13.52
N GLY A 634 16.56 21.85 -14.51
CA GLY A 634 16.15 20.44 -14.62
C GLY A 634 17.34 19.49 -14.70
N ALA A 635 18.38 19.86 -15.47
CA ALA A 635 19.64 19.12 -15.53
C ALA A 635 20.39 19.15 -14.17
N ALA A 636 20.43 20.31 -13.50
CA ALA A 636 21.11 20.47 -12.22
C ALA A 636 20.51 19.59 -11.12
N VAL A 637 19.17 19.58 -10.94
CA VAL A 637 18.53 18.78 -9.89
C VAL A 637 18.70 17.26 -10.08
N VAL A 638 18.69 16.77 -11.32
CA VAL A 638 18.90 15.32 -11.56
C VAL A 638 20.36 14.90 -11.42
N MET A 639 21.30 15.76 -11.81
CA MET A 639 22.73 15.54 -11.56
C MET A 639 23.06 15.62 -10.07
N ALA A 640 22.40 16.50 -9.30
CA ALA A 640 22.44 16.49 -7.84
C ALA A 640 21.84 15.20 -7.26
N GLY A 641 20.77 14.66 -7.85
CA GLY A 641 20.23 13.34 -7.52
C GLY A 641 21.24 12.20 -7.70
N PHE A 642 21.99 12.19 -8.81
CA PHE A 642 23.11 11.26 -9.02
C PHE A 642 24.27 11.49 -8.05
N GLY A 643 24.61 12.74 -7.75
CA GLY A 643 25.64 13.10 -6.75
C GLY A 643 25.29 12.61 -5.35
N LEU A 644 24.05 12.81 -4.91
CA LEU A 644 23.56 12.34 -3.62
C LEU A 644 23.50 10.80 -3.56
N GLN A 645 23.05 10.13 -4.63
CA GLN A 645 23.14 8.66 -4.76
C GLN A 645 24.60 8.16 -4.64
N TYR A 646 25.57 8.90 -5.20
CA TYR A 646 27.00 8.60 -5.06
C TYR A 646 27.48 8.80 -3.62
N VAL A 647 27.15 9.92 -2.94
CA VAL A 647 27.52 10.14 -1.53
C VAL A 647 26.94 9.05 -0.61
N LEU A 648 25.71 8.59 -0.88
CA LEU A 648 25.01 7.58 -0.07
C LEU A 648 25.49 6.13 -0.31
N THR A 649 26.07 5.80 -1.48
CA THR A 649 26.35 4.39 -1.85
C THR A 649 27.67 4.13 -2.59
N GLY A 650 28.43 5.18 -2.92
CA GLY A 650 29.67 5.12 -3.70
C GLY A 650 29.45 4.90 -5.20
N ALA A 651 30.53 4.54 -5.90
CA ALA A 651 30.50 4.26 -7.33
C ALA A 651 29.58 3.07 -7.63
N GLY A 652 28.46 3.34 -8.31
CA GLY A 652 27.32 2.42 -8.45
C GLY A 652 27.51 1.22 -9.39
N ARG A 653 28.72 0.65 -9.51
CA ARG A 653 29.02 -0.47 -10.40
C ARG A 653 29.50 -1.69 -9.63
N ALA A 654 28.59 -2.63 -9.35
CA ALA A 654 29.01 -4.02 -9.26
C ALA A 654 29.59 -4.44 -10.64
N PRO A 655 30.67 -5.23 -10.70
CA PRO A 655 31.16 -5.77 -11.96
C PRO A 655 30.03 -6.48 -12.71
N VAL A 656 29.98 -6.29 -14.03
CA VAL A 656 29.13 -7.14 -14.87
C VAL A 656 29.90 -8.43 -15.08
N GLU A 657 29.62 -9.44 -14.26
CA GLU A 657 30.00 -10.80 -14.60
C GLU A 657 29.40 -11.13 -15.98
N THR A 658 30.25 -11.48 -16.93
CA THR A 658 29.89 -11.78 -18.31
C THR A 658 29.29 -13.18 -18.45
N GLY A 659 28.36 -13.53 -17.56
CA GLY A 659 27.57 -14.75 -17.60
C GLY A 659 26.56 -14.71 -18.75
N THR A 660 26.97 -15.18 -19.92
CA THR A 660 26.24 -15.22 -21.20
C THR A 660 25.06 -16.21 -21.25
N GLY A 661 24.35 -16.41 -20.12
CA GLY A 661 23.20 -17.33 -20.01
C GLY A 661 21.87 -16.69 -19.60
N SER A 662 21.88 -15.74 -18.66
CA SER A 662 20.63 -15.33 -17.96
C SER A 662 19.71 -14.42 -18.79
N ALA A 663 20.25 -13.38 -19.44
CA ALA A 663 19.44 -12.39 -20.16
C ALA A 663 18.65 -12.99 -21.35
N GLY A 664 19.19 -14.05 -21.98
CA GLY A 664 18.50 -14.77 -23.04
C GLY A 664 17.31 -15.60 -22.55
N ALA A 665 17.37 -16.15 -21.33
CA ALA A 665 16.35 -17.07 -20.81
C ALA A 665 14.99 -16.39 -20.59
N GLY A 666 14.98 -15.17 -20.04
CA GLY A 666 13.74 -14.42 -19.79
C GLY A 666 13.04 -13.96 -21.07
N LEU A 667 13.79 -13.48 -22.06
CA LEU A 667 13.19 -13.08 -23.35
C LEU A 667 12.73 -14.30 -24.16
N LYS A 668 13.52 -15.39 -24.17
CA LYS A 668 13.12 -16.65 -24.81
C LYS A 668 11.89 -17.28 -24.18
N SER A 669 11.70 -17.20 -22.84
CA SER A 669 10.48 -17.75 -22.21
C SER A 669 9.22 -16.95 -22.55
N VAL A 670 9.31 -15.62 -22.62
CA VAL A 670 8.21 -14.76 -23.07
C VAL A 670 7.89 -14.99 -24.55
N VAL A 671 8.90 -15.05 -25.43
CA VAL A 671 8.70 -15.35 -26.86
C VAL A 671 8.13 -16.76 -27.06
N ALA A 672 8.57 -17.76 -26.29
CA ALA A 672 8.01 -19.11 -26.33
C ALA A 672 6.55 -19.17 -25.81
N LEU A 673 6.20 -18.35 -24.82
CA LEU A 673 4.80 -18.20 -24.35
C LEU A 673 3.92 -17.58 -25.44
N TRP A 674 4.36 -16.50 -26.07
CA TRP A 674 3.64 -15.88 -27.19
C TRP A 674 3.55 -16.79 -28.42
N ALA A 675 4.61 -17.53 -28.75
CA ALA A 675 4.59 -18.52 -29.84
C ALA A 675 3.59 -19.66 -29.55
N ARG A 676 3.56 -20.18 -28.31
CA ARG A 676 2.59 -21.21 -27.89
C ARG A 676 1.16 -20.68 -27.88
N ALA A 677 0.94 -19.45 -27.41
CA ALA A 677 -0.37 -18.81 -27.46
C ALA A 677 -0.84 -18.59 -28.90
N ARG A 678 0.04 -18.10 -29.78
CA ARG A 678 -0.25 -17.90 -31.20
C ARG A 678 -0.56 -19.20 -31.93
N ALA A 679 0.22 -20.26 -31.71
CA ALA A 679 -0.05 -21.58 -32.28
C ALA A 679 -1.40 -22.14 -31.82
N LYS A 680 -1.73 -21.99 -30.53
CA LYS A 680 -3.01 -22.42 -29.96
C LYS A 680 -4.22 -21.58 -30.46
N LEU A 681 -3.98 -20.35 -30.90
CA LEU A 681 -4.96 -19.48 -31.56
C LEU A 681 -5.07 -19.70 -33.07
N SER A 682 -4.08 -20.33 -33.71
CA SER A 682 -4.05 -20.55 -35.17
C SER A 682 -4.31 -22.00 -35.60
N GLY A 683 -4.73 -22.88 -34.67
CA GLY A 683 -5.10 -24.27 -34.96
C GLY A 683 -3.98 -25.18 -35.48
N ALA A 684 -2.73 -24.71 -35.52
CA ALA A 684 -1.62 -25.42 -36.14
C ALA A 684 -0.90 -26.31 -35.12
N GLU A 685 -0.90 -27.63 -35.34
CA GLU A 685 -0.04 -28.53 -34.56
C GLU A 685 1.45 -28.24 -34.79
N PRO A 686 2.31 -28.39 -33.76
CA PRO A 686 3.75 -28.21 -33.95
C PRO A 686 4.35 -29.40 -34.70
N LEU A 687 4.91 -29.15 -35.89
CA LEU A 687 5.71 -30.15 -36.61
C LEU A 687 6.85 -30.66 -35.71
N ALA A 688 7.04 -31.97 -35.66
CA ALA A 688 8.10 -32.59 -34.86
C ALA A 688 9.48 -32.15 -35.37
N ALA A 689 10.38 -31.79 -34.45
CA ALA A 689 11.76 -31.45 -34.80
C ALA A 689 12.53 -32.72 -35.26
N PRO A 690 13.36 -32.64 -36.32
CA PRO A 690 14.10 -33.79 -36.81
C PRO A 690 15.14 -34.25 -35.79
N ALA A 691 15.25 -35.57 -35.60
CA ALA A 691 16.28 -36.16 -34.76
C ALA A 691 17.66 -35.98 -35.41
N SER A 692 18.63 -35.48 -34.64
CA SER A 692 20.02 -35.33 -35.08
C SER A 692 20.70 -36.70 -35.14
N THR A 693 20.90 -37.23 -36.35
CA THR A 693 21.77 -38.38 -36.59
C THR A 693 23.23 -38.01 -36.29
N SER A 694 23.98 -38.95 -35.70
CA SER A 694 25.41 -38.82 -35.45
C SER A 694 26.16 -40.02 -36.04
N THR A 695 27.14 -39.76 -36.91
CA THR A 695 27.86 -40.81 -37.63
C THR A 695 29.35 -40.48 -37.77
N VAL A 696 30.14 -41.03 -36.83
CA VAL A 696 31.47 -41.68 -36.94
C VAL A 696 32.57 -41.14 -37.90
N ALA A 697 33.82 -41.26 -37.43
CA ALA A 697 35.14 -41.12 -38.12
C ALA A 697 35.79 -39.71 -38.08
N ALA A 698 37.11 -39.55 -37.82
CA ALA A 698 38.18 -40.50 -37.42
C ALA A 698 39.21 -39.83 -36.46
N GLY A 699 40.10 -40.63 -35.84
CA GLY A 699 41.19 -40.16 -34.94
C GLY A 699 42.56 -39.97 -35.65
N PRO A 700 43.73 -40.22 -35.01
CA PRO A 700 43.96 -40.70 -33.62
C PRO A 700 45.13 -40.01 -32.84
N ALA A 701 45.24 -40.29 -31.53
CA ALA A 701 46.49 -40.19 -30.74
C ALA A 701 46.41 -41.11 -29.49
N ALA A 702 47.54 -41.56 -28.94
CA ALA A 702 47.60 -42.70 -28.00
C ALA A 702 47.88 -42.35 -26.52
N GLY A 703 47.40 -43.19 -25.59
CA GLY A 703 47.74 -43.18 -24.16
C GLY A 703 47.10 -44.35 -23.38
N LYS A 704 47.88 -45.08 -22.56
CA LYS A 704 47.44 -46.21 -21.71
C LYS A 704 47.02 -45.68 -20.31
N ALA A 705 46.34 -46.39 -19.39
CA ALA A 705 46.13 -47.84 -19.19
C ALA A 705 44.87 -48.19 -18.33
N ALA A 706 44.34 -49.41 -18.54
CA ALA A 706 43.92 -50.46 -17.56
C ALA A 706 43.25 -50.07 -16.19
N VAL A 707 42.04 -50.52 -15.76
CA VAL A 707 41.50 -51.89 -15.42
C VAL A 707 41.31 -52.07 -13.88
N PRO A 708 40.30 -52.79 -13.32
CA PRO A 708 38.94 -53.18 -13.78
C PRO A 708 37.81 -52.95 -12.70
N SER A 709 36.63 -53.56 -12.88
CA SER A 709 35.57 -53.78 -11.85
C SER A 709 35.50 -55.25 -11.39
N PRO A 710 34.77 -55.54 -10.30
CA PRO A 710 33.65 -56.50 -10.33
C PRO A 710 32.46 -56.06 -9.43
N ALA A 711 31.36 -56.82 -9.20
CA ALA A 711 30.47 -57.62 -10.08
C ALA A 711 29.51 -58.49 -9.20
N SER A 712 28.19 -58.33 -9.34
CA SER A 712 27.06 -59.20 -8.89
C SER A 712 25.74 -58.43 -9.14
N GLY A 713 24.55 -59.00 -9.34
CA GLY A 713 23.99 -60.35 -9.12
C GLY A 713 22.81 -60.25 -8.11
N GLY A 714 21.59 -60.75 -8.33
CA GLY A 714 21.03 -61.53 -9.46
C GLY A 714 19.48 -61.52 -9.46
N ASP A 715 18.86 -62.53 -10.04
CA ASP A 715 17.46 -62.55 -10.51
C ASP A 715 16.35 -62.77 -9.45
N SER A 716 15.11 -62.41 -9.82
CA SER A 716 13.85 -63.09 -9.43
C SER A 716 12.71 -62.68 -10.40
N ALA A 717 11.76 -63.58 -10.66
CA ALA A 717 10.68 -63.39 -11.66
C ALA A 717 9.36 -64.07 -11.24
N ALA A 718 8.34 -64.04 -12.12
CA ALA A 718 7.01 -64.72 -12.05
C ALA A 718 5.98 -64.11 -11.05
N SER A 719 4.65 -64.22 -11.21
CA SER A 719 3.77 -64.60 -12.37
C SER A 719 2.27 -64.39 -12.05
N GLY A 720 1.39 -64.31 -13.06
CA GLY A 720 -0.09 -64.29 -12.95
C GLY A 720 -0.71 -62.88 -13.01
N GLY A 721 -1.92 -62.62 -13.54
CA GLY A 721 -3.03 -63.50 -13.97
C GLY A 721 -4.16 -63.56 -12.91
N ASP A 722 -5.45 -63.40 -13.21
CA ASP A 722 -6.16 -63.16 -14.49
C ASP A 722 -7.56 -62.52 -14.23
N SER A 723 -8.23 -62.03 -15.28
CA SER A 723 -9.68 -61.78 -15.50
C SER A 723 -10.64 -61.38 -14.35
N THR A 724 -11.43 -60.32 -14.56
CA THR A 724 -12.92 -60.38 -14.58
C THR A 724 -13.60 -59.03 -14.91
N ALA A 725 -14.75 -59.09 -15.59
CA ALA A 725 -15.75 -58.03 -15.76
C ALA A 725 -17.16 -58.65 -15.50
N PRO A 726 -18.27 -57.88 -15.33
CA PRO A 726 -19.05 -57.46 -16.53
C PRO A 726 -19.96 -56.21 -16.40
N GLY A 727 -20.47 -55.72 -17.55
CA GLY A 727 -21.75 -54.98 -17.71
C GLY A 727 -21.80 -53.49 -17.32
N GLY A 728 -22.61 -52.63 -17.95
CA GLY A 728 -23.47 -52.80 -19.14
C GLY A 728 -24.38 -51.57 -19.41
N ASP A 729 -24.80 -51.37 -20.67
CA ASP A 729 -25.98 -50.63 -21.25
C ASP A 729 -26.74 -49.54 -20.44
N SER A 730 -27.29 -48.43 -20.98
CA SER A 730 -27.37 -47.76 -22.31
C SER A 730 -27.87 -46.28 -22.05
N THR A 731 -28.37 -45.37 -22.91
CA THR A 731 -28.85 -45.24 -24.32
C THR A 731 -28.55 -43.79 -24.81
N ALA A 732 -28.46 -43.43 -26.10
CA ALA A 732 -29.52 -43.01 -27.08
C ALA A 732 -30.55 -41.96 -26.59
N SER A 733 -30.99 -40.93 -27.36
CA SER A 733 -30.54 -40.39 -28.68
C SER A 733 -31.33 -39.12 -29.11
N GLY A 734 -30.72 -38.22 -29.91
CA GLY A 734 -31.40 -37.21 -30.76
C GLY A 734 -31.68 -35.83 -30.12
N GLY A 735 -31.72 -34.72 -30.88
CA GLY A 735 -31.42 -34.53 -32.31
C GLY A 735 -31.49 -33.06 -32.79
N ASP A 736 -30.82 -32.80 -33.92
CA ASP A 736 -30.86 -31.67 -34.89
C ASP A 736 -31.82 -30.46 -34.66
N SER A 737 -31.31 -29.20 -34.66
CA SER A 737 -31.22 -28.26 -35.81
C SER A 737 -32.48 -27.34 -35.93
N THR A 738 -32.51 -26.14 -36.55
CA THR A 738 -31.51 -25.25 -37.18
C THR A 738 -32.01 -23.78 -37.07
N ALA A 739 -31.16 -22.78 -37.33
CA ALA A 739 -31.55 -21.36 -37.54
C ALA A 739 -31.91 -21.10 -39.03
N PRO A 740 -32.27 -19.87 -39.50
CA PRO A 740 -32.43 -18.57 -38.83
C PRO A 740 -33.74 -17.81 -39.19
N ASP A 741 -33.92 -16.55 -38.73
CA ASP A 741 -34.17 -15.36 -39.59
C ASP A 741 -34.49 -14.08 -38.78
N ALA A 742 -34.49 -12.92 -39.44
CA ALA A 742 -34.89 -11.60 -38.92
C ALA A 742 -35.62 -10.78 -40.01
N PRO A 743 -36.47 -9.79 -39.65
CA PRO A 743 -36.18 -8.45 -40.16
C PRO A 743 -36.57 -7.25 -39.24
N ALA A 744 -35.71 -6.23 -39.33
CA ALA A 744 -35.93 -4.77 -39.45
C ALA A 744 -37.24 -4.03 -39.07
N LEU A 745 -37.01 -2.80 -38.55
CA LEU A 745 -37.79 -1.54 -38.66
C LEU A 745 -39.15 -1.39 -37.93
N ASP A 746 -39.25 -0.35 -37.09
CA ASP A 746 -40.02 0.88 -37.45
C ASP A 746 -39.56 2.11 -36.62
N SER A 747 -40.00 3.33 -36.98
CA SER A 747 -39.83 4.59 -36.22
C SER A 747 -40.78 5.69 -36.72
N PRO A 748 -41.38 6.50 -35.83
CA PRO A 748 -41.36 7.96 -36.05
C PRO A 748 -41.35 8.84 -34.77
N ASP A 749 -40.84 10.07 -34.92
CA ASP A 749 -41.37 11.41 -34.53
C ASP A 749 -42.03 11.68 -33.14
N ALA A 750 -42.04 12.90 -32.57
CA ALA A 750 -41.25 14.14 -32.71
C ALA A 750 -41.62 15.14 -31.56
N ASP A 751 -40.98 16.32 -31.56
CA ASP A 751 -41.38 17.60 -30.93
C ASP A 751 -41.67 17.71 -29.41
N ALA A 752 -40.77 18.42 -28.69
CA ALA A 752 -41.08 19.62 -27.90
C ALA A 752 -39.79 20.32 -27.40
N ASP A 753 -39.77 21.66 -27.36
CA ASP A 753 -38.61 22.49 -26.95
C ASP A 753 -38.83 23.15 -25.53
N PRO A 754 -38.20 24.25 -25.07
CA PRO A 754 -37.43 24.19 -23.82
C PRO A 754 -38.01 25.05 -22.66
N GLY A 755 -37.47 24.87 -21.45
CA GLY A 755 -37.90 25.66 -20.28
C GLY A 755 -36.83 25.83 -19.18
N ASP A 756 -36.70 27.07 -18.71
CA ASP A 756 -36.13 27.57 -17.45
C ASP A 756 -34.77 27.07 -16.92
N ARG A 757 -33.77 27.95 -17.11
CA ARG A 757 -32.70 28.17 -16.11
C ARG A 757 -33.28 28.93 -14.91
N PRO A 758 -32.76 28.71 -13.69
CA PRO A 758 -32.65 29.74 -12.68
C PRO A 758 -31.23 30.31 -12.63
N THR A 759 -31.06 31.61 -12.89
CA THR A 759 -29.82 32.36 -12.63
C THR A 759 -29.78 32.93 -11.21
N PRO A 760 -28.59 33.13 -10.60
CA PRO A 760 -28.47 33.49 -9.19
C PRO A 760 -28.58 35.01 -8.92
N ALA A 761 -29.07 35.36 -7.74
CA ALA A 761 -28.87 36.66 -7.11
C ALA A 761 -28.99 36.53 -5.57
N ASP A 762 -28.12 37.28 -4.87
CA ASP A 762 -28.20 37.81 -3.50
C ASP A 762 -28.60 36.93 -2.28
N ALA A 763 -28.17 37.22 -1.05
CA ALA A 763 -26.95 37.83 -0.49
C ALA A 763 -27.03 37.73 1.05
N ALA A 764 -25.88 37.75 1.72
CA ALA A 764 -25.70 38.14 3.14
C ALA A 764 -26.61 37.52 4.23
N ARG A 765 -26.10 36.47 4.88
CA ARG A 765 -26.04 36.38 6.36
C ARG A 765 -24.97 35.41 6.84
#